data_AF-A0A4U7CWI0-F1
#
_entry.id   AF-A0A4U7CWI0-F1
#
_cell.length_a   1.000
_cell.length_b   1.000
_cell.length_c   1.000
_cell.angle_alpha   90.00
_cell.angle_beta   90.00
_cell.angle_gamma   90.00
#
_symmetry.space_group_name_H-M   'P 1'
#
loop_
_entity.id
_entity.type
_entity.pdbx_description
1 polymer ?
#
loop_
_entity_poly.entity_id
_entity_poly.type
_entity_poly.pdbx_seq_one_letter_code
_entity_poly.pdbx_strand_id
1 'polypeptide(L)'
;MKHITTGSHPASPWTAVEFVTTSKSPTDYHDTPVSRLLARVIYRALFDEGFTAVTLLAVSGHHRERYLLRSRSTTHSRKRTEKLASIANDQLPLEVGITMVEVDPAPLGVTPVPVHRLLTTRDHPVTRAQISTPTPFEQLLKIATSMRPHAIQLIVSRFKGESVEVSLRVADFSPTVVTHTAAGDAHYHQHAPDIAAPFEAFNLTTNRAFIFDHGWQQHTETRLSGPPVPMVTREHGAVVKVPTLASARDLSLTPTEYTALFSDDPPAAPLTPTYAQHRVLPWVRLDVELLPAFCGLRAHTYHVSPWKHFGRAPPRITPQYTLREPKPPAASPPPSDPSPTAGELEIESSFGQTALKWAREQGANVTDDYASPFEEFTAAYPNQTHHCVILTDPAFIRGDLVAVATDIHQSSTIDRLTVFTDTTDVASRARNCLQRPFIRTDDGKTRLYTKSMRLPKTLDAPVHRLPATSEWILTPTGDLEYHQGGTVSARASPDDTFETITAGFPQVSHRDGLFTVTKPSDGAQRIYKTNESCFEEFEFVYPPAVPSWLVDGLAFATVLLHDGDTVSEYQPNAEWDAPRLTTRDRVAATEFFATYTVADPDRSLTYADVETAFISWLRHQTEEPIDGNFSVSLKSAFPGTLPSKHSDDLQKRTWRYPSEPAQG
;
A
#
# COMPACT_ATOMS: atom_id res chain seq x y z
N MET A 1 -17.34 -5.37 37.35
CA MET A 1 -15.93 -5.81 37.23
C MET A 1 -15.77 -7.12 38.00
N LYS A 2 -15.72 -8.26 37.32
CA LYS A 2 -15.30 -9.52 37.93
C LYS A 2 -13.81 -9.68 37.62
N HIS A 3 -12.98 -9.73 38.66
CA HIS A 3 -11.59 -10.13 38.56
C HIS A 3 -11.55 -11.58 38.05
N ILE A 4 -11.14 -11.76 36.80
CA ILE A 4 -10.74 -13.06 36.28
C ILE A 4 -9.28 -13.22 36.65
N THR A 5 -8.98 -14.20 37.47
CA THR A 5 -7.63 -14.60 37.87
C THR A 5 -6.88 -15.11 36.63
N THR A 6 -6.18 -14.23 35.93
CA THR A 6 -5.27 -14.58 34.84
C THR A 6 -4.06 -15.31 35.45
N GLY A 7 -3.86 -16.59 35.10
CA GLY A 7 -2.62 -17.29 35.47
C GLY A 7 -1.41 -16.53 34.92
N SER A 8 -0.38 -16.32 35.74
CA SER A 8 0.84 -15.62 35.35
C SER A 8 1.68 -16.47 34.41
N HIS A 9 2.07 -15.97 33.23
CA HIS A 9 3.10 -16.61 32.41
C HIS A 9 4.32 -16.96 33.29
N PRO A 10 4.97 -18.14 33.10
CA PRO A 10 6.04 -18.62 34.00
C PRO A 10 7.37 -17.88 33.88
N ALA A 11 7.48 -16.92 32.96
CA ALA A 11 8.73 -16.20 32.71
C ALA A 11 8.82 -14.96 33.61
N SER A 12 9.99 -14.77 34.23
CA SER A 12 10.29 -13.57 35.02
C SER A 12 10.36 -12.32 34.13
N PRO A 13 10.11 -11.12 34.69
CA PRO A 13 10.38 -9.87 34.00
C PRO A 13 11.84 -9.74 33.55
N TRP A 14 12.06 -9.07 32.43
CA TRP A 14 13.39 -8.87 31.83
C TRP A 14 13.52 -7.50 31.18
N THR A 15 14.77 -7.10 30.88
CA THR A 15 15.05 -5.80 30.24
C THR A 15 15.35 -5.96 28.76
N ALA A 16 14.95 -4.96 27.97
CA ALA A 16 15.24 -4.89 26.55
C ALA A 16 15.35 -3.46 26.05
N VAL A 17 15.79 -3.32 24.81
CA VAL A 17 15.72 -2.11 24.03
C VAL A 17 14.46 -2.19 23.16
N GLU A 18 13.49 -1.31 23.39
CA GLU A 18 12.35 -1.12 22.52
C GLU A 18 12.74 -0.24 21.34
N PHE A 19 12.40 -0.69 20.13
CA PHE A 19 12.40 0.13 18.92
C PHE A 19 11.00 0.66 18.65
N VAL A 20 10.90 1.97 18.53
CA VAL A 20 9.64 2.68 18.23
C VAL A 20 9.74 3.27 16.84
N THR A 21 8.90 2.78 15.92
CA THR A 21 8.84 3.27 14.54
C THR A 21 7.60 4.13 14.34
N THR A 22 7.75 5.32 13.76
CA THR A 22 6.63 6.23 13.42
C THR A 22 6.23 6.17 11.94
N SER A 23 7.04 5.56 11.07
CA SER A 23 6.80 5.47 9.62
C SER A 23 6.43 4.06 9.14
N LYS A 24 5.53 3.94 8.16
CA LYS A 24 5.09 2.65 7.56
C LYS A 24 6.24 1.86 6.92
N SER A 25 7.33 2.54 6.61
CA SER A 25 8.66 2.01 6.29
C SER A 25 9.69 3.03 6.79
N PRO A 26 10.68 2.68 7.62
CA PRO A 26 11.83 3.56 7.85
C PRO A 26 12.66 3.58 6.56
N THR A 27 12.28 4.39 5.57
CA THR A 27 13.04 4.54 4.34
C THR A 27 14.16 5.56 4.51
N ASP A 28 15.38 5.04 4.29
CA ASP A 28 16.51 5.67 3.61
C ASP A 28 17.05 6.98 4.16
N TYR A 29 17.50 6.94 5.41
CA TYR A 29 18.70 7.70 5.77
C TYR A 29 19.92 6.96 5.16
N HIS A 30 20.36 7.39 3.96
CA HIS A 30 21.55 6.92 3.19
C HIS A 30 21.44 5.67 2.28
N ASP A 31 20.38 5.50 1.47
CA ASP A 31 20.24 4.38 0.49
C ASP A 31 20.28 2.95 1.09
N THR A 32 20.24 2.81 2.43
CA THR A 32 20.46 1.53 3.13
C THR A 32 19.21 1.09 3.89
N PRO A 33 18.57 -0.03 3.49
CA PRO A 33 17.37 -0.55 4.14
C PRO A 33 17.54 -0.79 5.65
N VAL A 34 16.51 -0.49 6.45
CA VAL A 34 16.52 -0.68 7.92
C VAL A 34 16.84 -2.12 8.34
N SER A 35 16.46 -3.11 7.51
CA SER A 35 16.82 -4.52 7.70
C SER A 35 18.33 -4.75 7.71
N ARG A 36 19.09 -4.06 6.85
CA ARG A 36 20.56 -4.09 6.85
C ARG A 36 21.15 -3.38 8.06
N LEU A 37 20.57 -2.25 8.47
CA LEU A 37 21.03 -1.52 9.66
C LEU A 37 20.79 -2.33 10.94
N LEU A 38 19.64 -3.00 11.05
CA LEU A 38 19.33 -3.88 12.17
C LEU A 38 20.22 -5.13 12.17
N ALA A 39 20.50 -5.72 10.99
CA ALA A 39 21.48 -6.80 10.87
C ALA A 39 22.87 -6.35 11.33
N ARG A 40 23.27 -5.10 11.04
CA ARG A 40 24.53 -4.52 11.52
C ARG A 40 24.55 -4.32 13.03
N VAL A 41 23.45 -3.91 13.66
CA VAL A 41 23.33 -3.86 15.13
C VAL A 41 23.58 -5.24 15.74
N ILE A 42 22.94 -6.27 15.19
CA ILE A 42 23.11 -7.66 15.65
C ILE A 42 24.54 -8.14 15.43
N TYR A 43 25.13 -7.86 14.26
CA TYR A 43 26.50 -8.20 13.95
C TYR A 43 27.49 -7.60 14.94
N ARG A 44 27.43 -6.28 15.18
CA ARG A 44 28.32 -5.60 16.13
C ARG A 44 28.17 -6.16 17.55
N ALA A 45 26.94 -6.43 17.98
CA ALA A 45 26.71 -7.06 19.28
C ALA A 45 27.41 -8.42 19.39
N LEU A 46 27.29 -9.28 18.38
CA LEU A 46 27.86 -10.63 18.39
C LEU A 46 29.39 -10.63 18.21
N PHE A 47 29.90 -9.92 17.22
CA PHE A 47 31.29 -10.03 16.77
C PHE A 47 32.20 -8.99 17.44
N ASP A 48 31.77 -7.73 17.57
CA ASP A 48 32.59 -6.68 18.17
C ASP A 48 32.53 -6.73 19.70
N GLU A 49 31.33 -6.93 20.25
CA GLU A 49 31.08 -6.82 21.70
C GLU A 49 31.00 -8.19 22.40
N GLY A 50 31.14 -9.29 21.65
CA GLY A 50 31.25 -10.63 22.20
C GLY A 50 29.94 -11.19 22.80
N PHE A 51 28.79 -10.76 22.30
CA PHE A 51 27.51 -11.30 22.75
C PHE A 51 27.35 -12.73 22.23
N THR A 52 26.79 -13.61 23.06
CA THR A 52 26.58 -15.02 22.69
C THR A 52 25.40 -15.18 21.74
N ALA A 53 24.32 -14.44 22.00
CA ALA A 53 23.16 -14.36 21.14
C ALA A 53 22.38 -13.05 21.40
N VAL A 54 21.64 -12.62 20.38
CA VAL A 54 20.69 -11.52 20.42
C VAL A 54 19.31 -12.05 20.07
N THR A 55 18.28 -11.55 20.74
CA THR A 55 16.88 -11.87 20.46
C THR A 55 16.12 -10.61 20.08
N LEU A 56 15.46 -10.65 18.92
CA LEU A 56 14.47 -9.67 18.51
C LEU A 56 13.08 -10.28 18.68
N LEU A 57 12.20 -9.59 19.38
CA LEU A 57 10.81 -9.98 19.59
C LEU A 57 9.89 -8.89 19.02
N ALA A 58 9.06 -9.24 18.03
CA ALA A 58 7.95 -8.42 17.57
C ALA A 58 6.65 -8.96 18.19
N VAL A 59 5.87 -8.13 18.87
CA VAL A 59 4.64 -8.55 19.56
C VAL A 59 3.51 -7.55 19.33
N SER A 60 2.29 -8.05 19.14
CA SER A 60 1.11 -7.19 19.07
C SER A 60 0.90 -6.48 20.42
N GLY A 61 0.98 -5.15 20.46
CA GLY A 61 0.60 -4.34 21.61
C GLY A 61 -0.89 -3.98 21.59
N HIS A 62 -1.29 -3.05 22.48
CA HIS A 62 -2.67 -2.55 22.52
C HIS A 62 -3.04 -1.70 21.29
N HIS A 63 -2.13 -0.86 20.83
CA HIS A 63 -2.40 0.11 19.75
C HIS A 63 -1.37 0.06 18.62
N ARG A 64 -0.26 -0.66 18.83
CA ARG A 64 0.81 -0.82 17.85
C ARG A 64 1.59 -2.10 18.06
N GLU A 65 2.30 -2.55 17.03
CA GLU A 65 3.34 -3.57 17.16
C GLU A 65 4.52 -3.03 17.98
N ARG A 66 5.13 -3.89 18.80
CA ARG A 66 6.24 -3.56 19.70
C ARG A 66 7.45 -4.42 19.34
N TYR A 67 8.59 -3.79 19.11
CA TYR A 67 9.85 -4.46 18.76
C TYR A 67 10.82 -4.36 19.94
N LEU A 68 11.28 -5.50 20.43
CA LEU A 68 12.10 -5.61 21.64
C LEU A 68 13.38 -6.38 21.32
N LEU A 69 14.53 -5.71 21.44
CA LEU A 69 15.85 -6.29 21.26
C LEU A 69 16.53 -6.52 22.60
N ARG A 70 17.06 -7.73 22.82
CA ARG A 70 17.80 -8.05 24.05
C ARG A 70 18.95 -9.01 23.76
N SER A 71 19.96 -9.00 24.64
CA SER A 71 20.97 -10.05 24.70
C SER A 71 20.51 -11.22 25.54
N ARG A 72 20.99 -12.43 25.28
CA ARG A 72 20.88 -13.51 26.27
C ARG A 72 21.68 -13.18 27.53
N SER A 73 21.05 -13.39 28.69
CA SER A 73 21.58 -13.02 29.99
C SER A 73 22.77 -13.91 30.38
N THR A 74 23.89 -13.27 30.68
CA THR A 74 24.75 -13.68 31.79
C THR A 74 24.66 -12.56 32.84
N THR A 75 25.27 -12.74 34.02
CA THR A 75 25.21 -11.97 35.28
C THR A 75 25.25 -10.42 35.24
N HIS A 76 25.28 -9.79 34.06
CA HIS A 76 25.32 -8.33 33.81
C HIS A 76 24.28 -7.86 32.77
N SER A 77 23.01 -8.27 32.90
CA SER A 77 21.94 -7.98 31.93
C SER A 77 21.76 -6.48 31.62
N ARG A 78 21.74 -5.62 32.65
CA ARG A 78 21.55 -4.17 32.47
C ARG A 78 22.64 -3.50 31.63
N LYS A 79 23.93 -3.76 31.93
CA LYS A 79 25.06 -3.21 31.17
C LYS A 79 25.05 -3.66 29.71
N ARG A 80 24.65 -4.90 29.44
CA ARG A 80 24.50 -5.41 28.07
C ARG A 80 23.33 -4.74 27.34
N THR A 81 22.21 -4.50 28.02
CA THR A 81 21.08 -3.75 27.45
C THR A 81 21.47 -2.31 27.14
N GLU A 82 22.20 -1.62 28.03
CA GLU A 82 22.75 -0.27 27.79
C GLU A 82 23.69 -0.27 26.58
N LYS A 83 24.55 -1.29 26.48
CA LYS A 83 25.46 -1.44 25.34
C LYS A 83 24.71 -1.70 24.03
N LEU A 84 23.67 -2.54 24.04
CA LEU A 84 22.80 -2.73 22.87
C LEU A 84 22.09 -1.44 22.46
N ALA A 85 21.59 -0.67 23.43
CA ALA A 85 20.95 0.61 23.15
C ALA A 85 21.95 1.58 22.50
N SER A 86 23.19 1.62 22.97
CA SER A 86 24.28 2.40 22.37
C SER A 86 24.57 1.96 20.93
N ILE A 87 24.75 0.66 20.67
CA ILE A 87 24.98 0.15 19.31
C ILE A 87 23.80 0.49 18.41
N ALA A 88 22.57 0.29 18.89
CA ALA A 88 21.37 0.63 18.13
C ALA A 88 21.30 2.13 17.83
N ASN A 89 21.65 2.99 18.77
CA ASN A 89 21.67 4.43 18.57
C ASN A 89 22.72 4.86 17.53
N ASP A 90 23.86 4.18 17.48
CA ASP A 90 24.93 4.45 16.52
C ASP A 90 24.60 3.96 15.10
N GLN A 91 23.70 2.99 14.94
CA GLN A 91 23.47 2.30 13.66
C GLN A 91 22.09 2.54 13.05
N LEU A 92 21.06 2.69 13.87
CA LEU A 92 19.68 2.86 13.41
C LEU A 92 19.41 4.33 13.11
N PRO A 93 18.57 4.61 12.10
CA PRO A 93 18.33 5.98 11.67
C PRO A 93 17.44 6.71 12.70
N LEU A 94 17.41 8.04 12.63
CA LEU A 94 16.82 8.89 13.68
C LEU A 94 15.30 8.69 13.84
N GLU A 95 14.64 8.15 12.82
CA GLU A 95 13.23 7.77 12.76
C GLU A 95 12.89 6.59 13.67
N VAL A 96 13.89 5.81 14.06
CA VAL A 96 13.73 4.73 15.03
C VAL A 96 14.08 5.27 16.41
N GLY A 97 13.04 5.37 17.24
CA GLY A 97 13.14 5.66 18.66
C GLY A 97 13.72 4.47 19.42
N ILE A 98 14.52 4.77 20.44
CA ILE A 98 15.26 3.79 21.24
C ILE A 98 14.98 4.07 22.72
N THR A 99 14.29 3.12 23.34
CA THR A 99 13.93 3.20 24.76
C THR A 99 14.32 1.91 25.45
N MET A 100 15.06 2.00 26.55
CA MET A 100 15.25 0.87 27.44
C MET A 100 13.98 0.64 28.25
N VAL A 101 13.50 -0.60 28.25
CA VAL A 101 12.23 -0.99 28.86
C VAL A 101 12.41 -2.21 29.75
N GLU A 102 11.53 -2.33 30.74
CA GLU A 102 11.26 -3.57 31.44
C GLU A 102 10.02 -4.23 30.83
N VAL A 103 10.08 -5.55 30.63
CA VAL A 103 9.02 -6.34 30.00
C VAL A 103 8.56 -7.39 30.98
N ASP A 104 7.28 -7.33 31.34
CA ASP A 104 6.58 -8.31 32.17
C ASP A 104 5.62 -9.14 31.28
N PRO A 105 5.94 -10.42 31.01
CA PRO A 105 5.13 -11.30 30.18
C PRO A 105 3.93 -11.91 30.93
N ALA A 106 3.78 -11.69 32.24
CA ALA A 106 2.70 -12.29 33.04
C ALA A 106 1.29 -12.18 32.42
N PRO A 107 0.88 -11.05 31.79
CA PRO A 107 -0.46 -10.91 31.20
C PRO A 107 -0.76 -11.83 30.02
N LEU A 108 0.26 -12.48 29.43
CA LEU A 108 0.10 -13.40 28.32
C LEU A 108 -0.58 -14.71 28.73
N GLY A 109 -0.58 -15.08 30.02
CA GLY A 109 -1.20 -16.32 30.49
C GLY A 109 -0.29 -17.55 30.46
N VAL A 110 -0.72 -18.62 31.13
CA VAL A 110 0.01 -19.92 31.19
C VAL A 110 -0.42 -20.91 30.13
N THR A 111 -1.62 -20.74 29.56
CA THR A 111 -2.15 -21.69 28.58
C THR A 111 -1.33 -21.62 27.30
N PRO A 112 -0.76 -22.72 26.80
CA PRO A 112 0.00 -22.69 25.57
C PRO A 112 -0.84 -22.28 24.37
N VAL A 113 -0.20 -21.63 23.40
CA VAL A 113 -0.76 -21.36 22.07
C VAL A 113 0.12 -22.02 21.02
N PRO A 114 -0.39 -22.29 19.80
CA PRO A 114 0.42 -22.85 18.74
C PRO A 114 1.60 -21.96 18.39
N VAL A 115 2.76 -22.61 18.19
CA VAL A 115 3.98 -21.93 17.78
C VAL A 115 4.51 -22.59 16.53
N HIS A 116 4.55 -21.81 15.45
CA HIS A 116 5.26 -22.17 14.24
C HIS A 116 6.76 -21.92 14.44
N ARG A 117 7.58 -22.87 14.00
CA ARG A 117 9.04 -22.80 14.02
C ARG A 117 9.53 -22.95 12.59
N LEU A 118 10.39 -22.05 12.11
CA LEU A 118 11.10 -22.26 10.85
C LEU A 118 12.16 -23.36 11.02
N LEU A 119 12.15 -24.32 10.09
CA LEU A 119 12.99 -25.50 10.09
C LEU A 119 13.74 -25.61 8.76
N THR A 120 14.92 -26.23 8.79
CA THR A 120 15.70 -26.55 7.59
C THR A 120 16.21 -27.98 7.65
N THR A 121 16.43 -28.61 6.50
CA THR A 121 17.17 -29.87 6.40
C THR A 121 18.68 -29.66 6.22
N ARG A 122 19.11 -28.41 6.00
CA ARG A 122 20.53 -28.06 5.76
C ARG A 122 21.27 -27.93 7.08
N ASP A 123 22.41 -28.61 7.17
CA ASP A 123 23.32 -28.54 8.31
C ASP A 123 24.55 -27.65 8.04
N HIS A 124 24.67 -27.06 6.86
CA HIS A 124 25.74 -26.13 6.50
C HIS A 124 25.19 -24.72 6.26
N PRO A 125 26.04 -23.67 6.36
CA PRO A 125 25.61 -22.31 6.06
C PRO A 125 25.06 -22.15 4.64
N VAL A 126 24.00 -21.36 4.52
CA VAL A 126 23.56 -20.79 3.23
C VAL A 126 24.49 -19.64 2.90
N THR A 127 25.19 -19.73 1.77
CA THR A 127 26.18 -18.73 1.33
C THR A 127 25.66 -17.84 0.21
N ARG A 128 24.53 -18.19 -0.43
CA ARG A 128 23.91 -17.38 -1.47
C ARG A 128 22.39 -17.58 -1.46
N ALA A 129 21.65 -16.48 -1.42
CA ALA A 129 20.21 -16.41 -1.61
C ALA A 129 19.84 -15.03 -2.18
N GLN A 130 18.80 -14.96 -3.00
CA GLN A 130 18.27 -13.67 -3.46
C GLN A 130 17.43 -13.06 -2.33
N ILE A 131 17.83 -11.88 -1.85
CA ILE A 131 17.05 -11.13 -0.86
C ILE A 131 16.12 -10.20 -1.62
N SER A 132 14.81 -10.44 -1.51
CA SER A 132 13.77 -9.55 -2.06
C SER A 132 13.63 -8.28 -1.23
N THR A 133 13.07 -7.23 -1.84
CA THR A 133 12.51 -6.07 -1.13
C THR A 133 11.01 -6.06 -1.37
N PRO A 134 10.16 -6.10 -0.33
CA PRO A 134 10.48 -6.22 1.10
C PRO A 134 11.18 -7.55 1.45
N THR A 135 11.94 -7.57 2.55
CA THR A 135 12.69 -8.76 3.00
C THR A 135 11.75 -9.91 3.38
N PRO A 136 12.20 -11.16 3.36
CA PRO A 136 11.43 -12.30 3.87
C PRO A 136 10.82 -12.06 5.27
N PHE A 137 11.59 -11.43 6.17
CA PHE A 137 11.08 -11.09 7.50
C PHE A 137 10.01 -10.00 7.49
N GLU A 138 10.13 -8.98 6.64
CA GLU A 138 9.11 -7.94 6.47
C GLU A 138 7.81 -8.49 5.86
N GLN A 139 7.93 -9.41 4.91
CA GLN A 139 6.80 -10.17 4.38
C GLN A 139 6.16 -11.05 5.47
N LEU A 140 6.96 -11.70 6.32
CA LEU A 140 6.46 -12.43 7.48
C LEU A 140 5.71 -11.50 8.45
N LEU A 141 6.22 -10.30 8.74
CA LEU A 141 5.50 -9.31 9.55
C LEU A 141 4.14 -8.96 8.93
N LYS A 142 4.06 -8.85 7.60
CA LYS A 142 2.79 -8.65 6.88
C LYS A 142 1.83 -9.83 7.04
N ILE A 143 2.31 -11.06 6.86
CA ILE A 143 1.50 -12.27 7.07
C ILE A 143 1.03 -12.36 8.53
N ALA A 144 1.90 -12.05 9.49
CA ALA A 144 1.57 -12.12 10.91
C ALA A 144 0.46 -11.16 11.32
N THR A 145 0.22 -10.08 10.58
CA THR A 145 -0.92 -9.19 10.85
C THR A 145 -2.29 -9.84 10.66
N SER A 146 -2.39 -11.02 10.01
CA SER A 146 -3.64 -11.80 9.97
C SER A 146 -3.83 -12.69 11.21
N MET A 147 -2.75 -12.95 11.97
CA MET A 147 -2.75 -13.69 13.24
C MET A 147 -2.92 -12.68 14.39
N ARG A 148 -4.14 -12.23 14.69
CA ARG A 148 -4.38 -11.18 15.69
C ARG A 148 -4.94 -11.77 16.99
N PRO A 149 -4.17 -11.77 18.12
CA PRO A 149 -2.78 -11.31 18.32
C PRO A 149 -1.68 -12.31 17.91
N HIS A 150 -0.43 -11.84 17.75
CA HIS A 150 0.76 -12.63 17.46
C HIS A 150 2.00 -12.23 18.28
N ALA A 151 3.00 -13.12 18.30
CA ALA A 151 4.37 -12.78 18.67
C ALA A 151 5.39 -13.51 17.78
N ILE A 152 6.38 -12.80 17.26
CA ILE A 152 7.46 -13.32 16.42
C ILE A 152 8.78 -13.16 17.17
N GLN A 153 9.50 -14.25 17.37
CA GLN A 153 10.81 -14.26 18.00
C GLN A 153 11.88 -14.69 17.00
N LEU A 154 12.86 -13.83 16.77
CA LEU A 154 14.11 -14.14 16.08
C LEU A 154 15.25 -14.20 17.09
N ILE A 155 16.00 -15.30 17.10
CA ILE A 155 17.23 -15.47 17.87
C ILE A 155 18.38 -15.61 16.88
N VAL A 156 19.46 -14.84 17.10
CA VAL A 156 20.68 -14.88 16.29
C VAL A 156 21.87 -15.13 17.20
N SER A 157 22.67 -16.16 16.91
CA SER A 157 23.93 -16.45 17.59
C SER A 157 25.08 -16.60 16.60
N ARG A 158 26.30 -16.49 17.13
CA ARG A 158 27.51 -16.74 16.34
C ARG A 158 27.59 -18.20 15.95
N PHE A 159 27.93 -18.44 14.69
CA PHE A 159 28.37 -19.74 14.20
C PHE A 159 29.84 -19.64 13.75
N LYS A 160 30.47 -20.78 13.42
CA LYS A 160 31.89 -20.84 13.05
C LYS A 160 32.27 -19.77 12.00
N GLY A 161 33.46 -19.18 12.13
CA GLY A 161 33.94 -18.14 11.21
C GLY A 161 33.09 -16.87 11.28
N GLU A 162 32.74 -16.32 10.11
CA GLU A 162 31.85 -15.15 9.94
C GLU A 162 30.39 -15.54 9.68
N SER A 163 30.00 -16.78 9.97
CA SER A 163 28.61 -17.22 9.84
C SER A 163 27.82 -16.99 11.11
N VAL A 164 26.50 -16.90 10.97
CA VAL A 164 25.55 -16.86 12.08
C VAL A 164 24.57 -18.02 11.99
N GLU A 165 23.93 -18.35 13.11
CA GLU A 165 22.79 -19.25 13.15
C GLU A 165 21.56 -18.48 13.63
N VAL A 166 20.44 -18.65 12.93
CA VAL A 166 19.18 -17.98 13.21
C VAL A 166 18.09 -18.98 13.54
N SER A 167 17.20 -18.56 14.42
CA SER A 167 16.09 -19.34 14.95
C SER A 167 14.85 -18.47 14.97
N LEU A 168 13.80 -18.84 14.24
CA LEU A 168 12.58 -18.04 14.14
C LEU A 168 11.35 -18.82 14.63
N ARG A 169 10.56 -18.19 15.50
CA ARG A 169 9.29 -18.70 16.04
C ARG A 169 8.17 -17.68 15.81
N VAL A 170 6.95 -18.16 15.59
CA VAL A 170 5.73 -17.34 15.52
C VAL A 170 4.65 -17.98 16.36
N ALA A 171 4.20 -17.29 17.41
CA ALA A 171 3.06 -17.68 18.25
C ALA A 171 1.78 -17.01 17.77
N ASP A 172 0.74 -17.81 17.59
CA ASP A 172 -0.60 -17.36 17.18
C ASP A 172 -1.55 -17.36 18.39
N PHE A 173 -1.98 -16.17 18.82
CA PHE A 173 -2.92 -16.00 19.94
C PHE A 173 -4.36 -15.83 19.46
N SER A 174 -4.64 -15.99 18.17
CA SER A 174 -5.96 -15.79 17.59
C SER A 174 -7.00 -16.69 18.26
N PRO A 175 -8.23 -16.20 18.51
CA PRO A 175 -9.22 -16.91 19.31
C PRO A 175 -9.86 -18.08 18.54
N THR A 176 -9.72 -18.07 17.22
CA THR A 176 -10.15 -19.12 16.29
C THR A 176 -9.21 -20.33 16.30
N VAL A 177 -8.10 -20.25 17.03
CA VAL A 177 -7.06 -21.28 17.07
C VAL A 177 -7.24 -22.13 18.33
N VAL A 178 -7.91 -23.27 18.17
CA VAL A 178 -8.25 -24.20 19.25
C VAL A 178 -7.61 -25.56 18.99
N THR A 179 -6.28 -25.66 19.14
CA THR A 179 -5.54 -26.90 18.82
C THR A 179 -5.67 -28.02 19.86
N HIS A 180 -6.30 -27.75 21.00
CA HIS A 180 -6.53 -28.76 22.04
C HIS A 180 -7.73 -29.69 21.75
N THR A 181 -8.48 -29.44 20.67
CA THR A 181 -9.55 -30.32 20.17
C THR A 181 -9.20 -30.82 18.78
N ALA A 182 -9.65 -32.02 18.40
CA ALA A 182 -9.40 -32.55 17.06
C ALA A 182 -9.96 -31.66 15.94
N ALA A 183 -11.15 -31.08 16.15
CA ALA A 183 -11.78 -30.17 15.19
C ALA A 183 -11.03 -28.84 15.06
N GLY A 184 -10.62 -28.23 16.18
CA GLY A 184 -9.89 -26.97 16.13
C GLY A 184 -8.43 -27.13 15.67
N ASP A 185 -7.81 -28.29 15.91
CA ASP A 185 -6.52 -28.64 15.31
C ASP A 185 -6.62 -28.79 13.78
N ALA A 186 -7.64 -29.49 13.28
CA ALA A 186 -7.84 -29.62 11.84
C ALA A 186 -8.19 -28.28 11.18
N HIS A 187 -9.03 -27.47 11.83
CA HIS A 187 -9.33 -26.11 11.39
C HIS A 187 -8.07 -25.24 11.33
N TYR A 188 -7.20 -25.34 12.34
CA TYR A 188 -5.92 -24.64 12.36
C TYR A 188 -4.99 -25.09 11.24
N HIS A 189 -4.87 -26.40 11.00
CA HIS A 189 -4.09 -26.94 9.87
C HIS A 189 -4.62 -26.52 8.50
N GLN A 190 -5.92 -26.27 8.35
CA GLN A 190 -6.52 -25.79 7.11
C GLN A 190 -6.31 -24.29 6.85
N HIS A 191 -6.39 -23.45 7.89
CA HIS A 191 -6.52 -22.00 7.70
C HIS A 191 -5.34 -21.17 8.20
N ALA A 192 -4.42 -21.74 8.99
CA ALA A 192 -3.31 -20.93 9.48
C ALA A 192 -2.40 -20.50 8.31
N PRO A 193 -1.78 -19.32 8.40
CA PRO A 193 -0.94 -18.80 7.31
C PRO A 193 0.31 -19.66 7.08
N ASP A 194 0.83 -19.64 5.85
CA ASP A 194 2.14 -20.21 5.54
C ASP A 194 3.24 -19.22 5.89
N ILE A 195 3.84 -19.39 7.07
CA ILE A 195 4.92 -18.52 7.55
C ILE A 195 6.28 -18.83 6.93
N ALA A 196 6.43 -19.96 6.21
CA ALA A 196 7.68 -20.33 5.54
C ALA A 196 7.75 -19.81 4.10
N ALA A 197 6.60 -19.51 3.47
CA ALA A 197 6.52 -18.97 2.12
C ALA A 197 7.47 -17.79 1.84
N PRO A 198 7.62 -16.77 2.73
CA PRO A 198 8.58 -15.69 2.49
C PRO A 198 10.05 -16.13 2.38
N PHE A 199 10.39 -17.29 2.90
CA PHE A 199 11.75 -17.82 3.00
C PHE A 199 12.02 -18.94 1.98
N GLU A 200 11.26 -19.02 0.88
CA GLU A 200 11.44 -20.03 -0.17
C GLU A 200 12.88 -20.12 -0.69
N ALA A 201 13.55 -18.98 -0.88
CA ALA A 201 14.96 -18.90 -1.30
C ALA A 201 15.94 -19.63 -0.35
N PHE A 202 15.53 -19.86 0.91
CA PHE A 202 16.30 -20.56 1.93
C PHE A 202 15.88 -22.04 2.09
N ASN A 203 14.86 -22.49 1.35
CA ASN A 203 14.29 -23.85 1.40
C ASN A 203 13.89 -24.24 2.84
N LEU A 204 13.14 -23.35 3.49
CA LEU A 204 12.67 -23.54 4.85
C LEU A 204 11.27 -24.15 4.86
N THR A 205 10.96 -24.87 5.93
CA THR A 205 9.63 -25.43 6.21
C THR A 205 9.22 -25.06 7.65
N THR A 206 8.07 -25.57 8.09
CA THR A 206 7.61 -25.42 9.47
C THR A 206 7.33 -26.76 10.13
N ASN A 207 7.41 -26.79 11.46
CA ASN A 207 6.92 -27.88 12.29
C ASN A 207 5.43 -28.22 12.04
N ARG A 208 4.64 -27.29 11.48
CA ARG A 208 3.24 -27.52 11.10
C ARG A 208 3.11 -28.33 9.81
N ALA A 209 3.82 -27.98 8.75
CA ALA A 209 3.72 -28.68 7.47
C ALA A 209 4.31 -30.10 7.53
N PHE A 210 5.32 -30.26 8.37
CA PHE A 210 6.11 -31.47 8.51
C PHE A 210 5.34 -32.73 8.94
N ILE A 211 4.20 -32.60 9.63
CA ILE A 211 3.41 -33.78 10.04
C ILE A 211 2.85 -34.55 8.84
N PHE A 212 2.58 -33.86 7.74
CA PHE A 212 2.06 -34.47 6.51
C PHE A 212 3.11 -35.35 5.82
N ASP A 213 4.39 -35.02 5.99
CA ASP A 213 5.51 -35.86 5.56
C ASP A 213 5.71 -37.10 6.47
N HIS A 214 4.97 -37.20 7.58
CA HIS A 214 5.14 -38.19 8.65
C HIS A 214 3.90 -39.07 8.86
N GLY A 215 3.11 -39.27 7.81
CA GLY A 215 1.98 -40.21 7.81
C GLY A 215 0.70 -39.65 8.43
N TRP A 216 0.58 -38.32 8.53
CA TRP A 216 -0.67 -37.63 8.81
C TRP A 216 -1.25 -37.06 7.51
N GLN A 217 -2.58 -37.03 7.41
CA GLN A 217 -3.29 -36.50 6.27
C GLN A 217 -4.41 -35.58 6.73
N GLN A 218 -4.53 -34.43 6.08
CA GLN A 218 -5.69 -33.58 6.19
C GLN A 218 -6.74 -34.03 5.17
N HIS A 219 -7.97 -34.20 5.61
CA HIS A 219 -9.10 -34.48 4.73
C HIS A 219 -10.38 -33.87 5.32
N THR A 220 -11.45 -33.92 4.54
CA THR A 220 -12.78 -33.50 5.00
C THR A 220 -13.63 -34.74 5.22
N GLU A 221 -14.11 -34.94 6.44
CA GLU A 221 -15.02 -36.04 6.77
C GLU A 221 -16.44 -35.66 6.38
N THR A 222 -17.03 -36.46 5.51
CA THR A 222 -18.37 -36.27 4.94
C THR A 222 -19.33 -37.39 5.33
N ARG A 223 -18.86 -38.42 6.05
CA ARG A 223 -19.66 -39.58 6.49
C ARG A 223 -20.43 -39.30 7.78
N LEU A 224 -20.08 -38.24 8.51
CA LEU A 224 -20.82 -37.77 9.68
C LEU A 224 -22.03 -36.94 9.23
N SER A 225 -23.19 -37.14 9.86
CA SER A 225 -24.40 -36.35 9.58
C SER A 225 -24.18 -34.89 9.92
N GLY A 226 -24.17 -34.00 8.92
CA GLY A 226 -23.95 -32.56 9.11
C GLY A 226 -23.12 -31.94 7.97
N PRO A 227 -22.71 -30.67 8.14
CA PRO A 227 -21.77 -30.04 7.20
C PRO A 227 -20.41 -30.77 7.24
N PRO A 228 -19.66 -30.79 6.11
CA PRO A 228 -18.35 -31.42 6.04
C PRO A 228 -17.40 -30.88 7.12
N VAL A 229 -16.70 -31.77 7.84
CA VAL A 229 -15.83 -31.40 8.96
C VAL A 229 -14.36 -31.65 8.59
N PRO A 230 -13.47 -30.65 8.66
CA PRO A 230 -12.05 -30.89 8.44
C PRO A 230 -11.47 -31.78 9.55
N MET A 231 -10.63 -32.74 9.17
CA MET A 231 -9.97 -33.67 10.07
C MET A 231 -8.50 -33.86 9.68
N VAL A 232 -7.66 -34.07 10.69
CA VAL A 232 -6.27 -34.51 10.52
C VAL A 232 -6.16 -35.90 11.12
N THR A 233 -5.96 -36.91 10.29
CA THR A 233 -5.89 -38.32 10.72
C THR A 233 -4.64 -38.98 10.21
N ARG A 234 -4.31 -40.12 10.81
CA ARG A 234 -3.24 -40.98 10.32
C ARG A 234 -3.60 -41.60 8.97
N GLU A 235 -2.65 -41.60 8.05
CA GLU A 235 -2.74 -42.29 6.77
C GLU A 235 -2.88 -43.81 6.97
N HIS A 236 -3.90 -44.41 6.37
CA HIS A 236 -4.10 -45.86 6.38
C HIS A 236 -3.11 -46.53 5.41
N GLY A 237 -2.22 -47.39 5.93
CA GLY A 237 -1.32 -48.21 5.11
C GLY A 237 0.12 -47.69 4.98
N ALA A 238 0.46 -46.55 5.57
CA ALA A 238 1.84 -46.07 5.60
C ALA A 238 2.75 -47.05 6.38
N VAL A 239 3.83 -47.52 5.76
CA VAL A 239 4.87 -48.33 6.41
C VAL A 239 5.71 -47.39 7.28
N VAL A 240 5.32 -47.22 8.55
CA VAL A 240 5.95 -46.24 9.45
C VAL A 240 7.11 -46.87 10.23
N LYS A 241 8.25 -46.17 10.30
CA LYS A 241 9.12 -46.24 11.49
C LYS A 241 8.37 -45.56 12.64
N VAL A 242 7.61 -46.35 13.41
CA VAL A 242 6.73 -45.94 14.53
C VAL A 242 7.30 -44.88 15.50
N PRO A 243 8.63 -44.75 15.76
CA PRO A 243 9.13 -43.76 16.73
C PRO A 243 8.86 -42.29 16.39
N THR A 244 8.75 -41.93 15.10
CA THR A 244 8.69 -40.52 14.68
C THR A 244 7.27 -39.96 14.55
N LEU A 245 6.24 -40.79 14.47
CA LEU A 245 4.87 -40.31 14.20
C LEU A 245 4.28 -39.51 15.38
N ALA A 246 4.48 -39.99 16.61
CA ALA A 246 4.03 -39.31 17.82
C ALA A 246 4.82 -38.02 18.06
N SER A 247 6.14 -38.06 17.88
CA SER A 247 6.99 -36.88 18.04
C SER A 247 6.70 -35.79 17.02
N ALA A 248 6.38 -36.13 15.75
CA ALA A 248 5.97 -35.14 14.74
C ALA A 248 4.69 -34.41 15.17
N ARG A 249 3.73 -35.14 15.73
CA ARG A 249 2.47 -34.59 16.21
C ARG A 249 2.65 -33.69 17.43
N ASP A 250 3.50 -34.09 18.37
CA ASP A 250 3.84 -33.25 19.52
C ASP A 250 4.56 -31.96 19.09
N LEU A 251 5.41 -32.05 18.04
CA LEU A 251 6.07 -30.91 17.42
C LEU A 251 5.13 -29.98 16.64
N SER A 252 3.92 -30.39 16.23
CA SER A 252 2.98 -29.46 15.60
C SER A 252 2.14 -28.67 16.60
N LEU A 253 2.03 -29.16 17.84
CA LEU A 253 1.23 -28.54 18.91
C LEU A 253 2.08 -27.64 19.84
N THR A 254 3.38 -27.95 19.99
CA THR A 254 4.48 -27.15 20.60
C THR A 254 4.21 -26.29 21.85
N PRO A 255 3.61 -26.84 22.92
CA PRO A 255 3.46 -26.10 24.18
C PRO A 255 4.80 -25.69 24.81
N THR A 256 5.87 -26.47 24.57
CA THR A 256 7.23 -26.16 25.06
C THR A 256 7.85 -24.94 24.36
N GLU A 257 7.56 -24.72 23.07
CA GLU A 257 8.07 -23.57 22.33
C GLU A 257 7.41 -22.27 22.80
N TYR A 258 6.14 -22.33 23.22
CA TYR A 258 5.44 -21.19 23.80
C TYR A 258 6.12 -20.68 25.08
N THR A 259 6.38 -21.58 26.03
CA THR A 259 7.08 -21.24 27.29
C THR A 259 8.46 -20.66 27.01
N ALA A 260 9.17 -21.19 26.02
CA ALA A 260 10.49 -20.71 25.63
C ALA A 260 10.46 -19.30 25.01
N LEU A 261 9.35 -18.87 24.41
CA LEU A 261 9.28 -17.63 23.63
C LEU A 261 9.49 -16.37 24.48
N PHE A 262 8.98 -16.35 25.72
CA PHE A 262 9.09 -15.18 26.60
C PHE A 262 10.03 -15.35 27.79
N SER A 263 10.72 -16.49 27.90
CA SER A 263 11.75 -16.73 28.92
C SER A 263 12.85 -15.68 28.86
N ASP A 264 13.41 -15.24 29.99
CA ASP A 264 14.58 -14.33 30.04
C ASP A 264 15.81 -14.98 29.38
N ASP A 265 16.01 -16.27 29.62
CA ASP A 265 16.95 -17.11 28.87
C ASP A 265 16.18 -18.17 28.08
N PRO A 266 15.75 -17.87 26.85
CA PRO A 266 15.03 -18.84 26.03
C PRO A 266 15.99 -19.98 25.69
N PRO A 267 15.66 -21.26 25.99
CA PRO A 267 16.38 -22.36 25.39
C PRO A 267 16.27 -22.18 23.88
N ALA A 268 17.41 -22.00 23.26
CA ALA A 268 17.46 -21.42 21.93
C ALA A 268 16.83 -22.36 20.87
N ALA A 269 16.81 -23.67 21.18
CA ALA A 269 15.85 -24.63 20.65
C ALA A 269 15.68 -25.82 21.63
N PRO A 270 14.66 -25.81 22.53
CA PRO A 270 14.50 -26.81 23.58
C PRO A 270 14.22 -28.21 23.02
N LEU A 271 13.67 -28.27 21.80
CA LEU A 271 13.28 -29.50 21.11
C LEU A 271 14.28 -29.92 20.03
N THR A 272 15.53 -29.39 20.04
CA THR A 272 16.57 -29.77 19.05
C THR A 272 16.75 -31.29 18.92
N PRO A 273 16.83 -32.08 20.00
CA PRO A 273 16.96 -33.53 19.87
C PRO A 273 15.75 -34.17 19.16
N THR A 274 14.54 -33.65 19.42
CA THR A 274 13.30 -34.11 18.78
C THR A 274 13.29 -33.75 17.30
N TYR A 275 13.64 -32.51 16.93
CA TYR A 275 13.79 -32.12 15.52
C TYR A 275 14.86 -32.95 14.78
N ALA A 276 15.95 -33.30 15.46
CA ALA A 276 17.01 -34.12 14.85
C ALA A 276 16.55 -35.56 14.51
N GLN A 277 15.62 -36.14 15.29
CA GLN A 277 15.00 -37.44 14.95
C GLN A 277 14.28 -37.40 13.60
N HIS A 278 13.87 -36.19 13.22
CA HIS A 278 13.13 -35.84 12.02
C HIS A 278 14.02 -35.33 10.89
N ARG A 279 15.35 -35.34 11.07
CA ARG A 279 16.35 -34.83 10.11
C ARG A 279 16.13 -33.37 9.71
N VAL A 280 15.53 -32.60 10.62
CA VAL A 280 15.35 -31.16 10.49
C VAL A 280 16.04 -30.47 11.64
N LEU A 281 16.49 -29.25 11.37
CA LEU A 281 17.19 -28.41 12.31
C LEU A 281 16.37 -27.14 12.55
N PRO A 282 16.21 -26.73 13.81
CA PRO A 282 15.51 -25.50 14.16
C PRO A 282 16.41 -24.26 14.01
N TRP A 283 17.63 -24.45 13.48
CA TRP A 283 18.66 -23.45 13.30
C TRP A 283 19.03 -23.35 11.83
N VAL A 284 18.77 -22.20 11.23
CA VAL A 284 19.20 -21.90 9.88
C VAL A 284 20.57 -21.25 9.97
N ARG A 285 21.57 -21.89 9.38
CA ARG A 285 22.94 -21.35 9.33
C ARG A 285 23.06 -20.51 8.08
N LEU A 286 23.62 -19.31 8.19
CA LEU A 286 23.79 -18.41 7.06
C LEU A 286 25.08 -17.60 7.17
N ASP A 287 25.60 -17.24 6.01
CA ASP A 287 26.58 -16.18 5.89
C ASP A 287 25.99 -14.87 6.44
N VAL A 288 26.78 -14.10 7.20
CA VAL A 288 26.35 -12.84 7.79
C VAL A 288 25.76 -11.88 6.76
N GLU A 289 26.23 -11.91 5.51
CA GLU A 289 25.70 -11.07 4.43
C GLU A 289 24.21 -11.31 4.15
N LEU A 290 23.69 -12.50 4.49
CA LEU A 290 22.29 -12.88 4.31
C LEU A 290 21.41 -12.59 5.54
N LEU A 291 21.99 -12.15 6.65
CA LEU A 291 21.25 -11.80 7.88
C LEU A 291 20.15 -10.73 7.66
N PRO A 292 20.29 -9.74 6.75
CA PRO A 292 19.21 -8.79 6.46
C PRO A 292 17.89 -9.44 6.04
N ALA A 293 17.92 -10.65 5.43
CA ALA A 293 16.69 -11.34 5.03
C ALA A 293 15.81 -11.74 6.24
N PHE A 294 16.42 -11.89 7.41
CA PHE A 294 15.76 -12.24 8.67
C PHE A 294 15.49 -11.02 9.56
N CYS A 295 15.79 -9.80 9.10
CA CYS A 295 15.63 -8.58 9.87
C CYS A 295 14.58 -7.67 9.22
N GLY A 296 13.88 -6.88 10.04
CA GLY A 296 12.93 -5.88 9.56
C GLY A 296 12.19 -5.19 10.70
N LEU A 297 11.72 -3.98 10.45
CA LEU A 297 10.86 -3.20 11.33
C LEU A 297 9.73 -2.61 10.50
N ARG A 298 8.50 -2.61 11.01
CA ARG A 298 7.32 -2.06 10.33
C ARG A 298 6.46 -1.28 11.32
N ALA A 299 6.07 -0.04 10.99
CA ALA A 299 5.01 0.61 11.76
C ALA A 299 3.67 -0.04 11.43
N HIS A 300 3.09 -0.68 12.44
CA HIS A 300 1.75 -1.22 12.39
C HIS A 300 0.97 -0.74 13.60
N THR A 301 -0.16 -0.08 13.36
CA THR A 301 -1.09 0.41 14.38
C THR A 301 -2.42 -0.34 14.29
N TYR A 302 -3.05 -0.52 15.45
CA TYR A 302 -4.32 -1.21 15.57
C TYR A 302 -5.41 -0.21 15.94
N HIS A 303 -6.39 0.00 15.05
CA HIS A 303 -7.58 0.82 15.33
C HIS A 303 -8.38 0.25 16.51
N VAL A 304 -8.44 -1.08 16.61
CA VAL A 304 -9.00 -1.81 17.76
C VAL A 304 -7.93 -2.75 18.28
N SER A 305 -7.68 -2.69 19.60
CA SER A 305 -6.68 -3.55 20.23
C SER A 305 -6.91 -5.02 19.87
N PRO A 306 -5.89 -5.72 19.34
CA PRO A 306 -6.01 -7.13 19.01
C PRO A 306 -6.28 -7.98 20.25
N TRP A 307 -6.16 -7.41 21.46
CA TRP A 307 -6.42 -8.06 22.74
C TRP A 307 -7.79 -7.72 23.37
N LYS A 308 -8.63 -6.89 22.74
CA LYS A 308 -9.85 -6.31 23.35
C LYS A 308 -10.87 -7.36 23.84
N HIS A 309 -10.90 -8.55 23.24
CA HIS A 309 -11.89 -9.61 23.51
C HIS A 309 -11.28 -10.88 24.14
N PHE A 310 -10.08 -10.79 24.71
CA PHE A 310 -9.32 -11.95 25.16
C PHE A 310 -9.24 -12.02 26.69
N GLY A 311 -9.17 -13.24 27.22
CA GLY A 311 -8.79 -13.48 28.62
C GLY A 311 -7.29 -13.27 28.90
N ARG A 312 -6.57 -12.67 27.95
CA ARG A 312 -5.12 -12.38 27.96
C ARG A 312 -4.92 -10.92 27.57
N ALA A 313 -3.74 -10.39 27.89
CA ALA A 313 -3.32 -9.05 27.53
C ALA A 313 -1.88 -9.10 26.95
N PRO A 314 -1.46 -8.06 26.19
CA PRO A 314 -0.08 -7.98 25.73
C PRO A 314 0.87 -7.90 26.95
N PRO A 315 2.18 -8.20 26.75
CA PRO A 315 3.16 -8.00 27.81
C PRO A 315 3.14 -6.54 28.27
N ARG A 316 3.32 -6.33 29.58
CA ARG A 316 3.46 -4.98 30.14
C ARG A 316 4.87 -4.51 29.85
N ILE A 317 4.97 -3.40 29.13
CA ILE A 317 6.26 -2.82 28.73
C ILE A 317 6.36 -1.45 29.38
N THR A 318 7.24 -1.33 30.36
CA THR A 318 7.43 -0.12 31.18
C THR A 318 8.73 0.58 30.76
N PRO A 319 8.66 1.81 30.23
CA PRO A 319 9.85 2.62 29.93
C PRO A 319 10.69 2.86 31.19
N GLN A 320 11.99 2.58 31.10
CA GLN A 320 12.96 2.84 32.16
C GLN A 320 13.81 4.07 31.83
N TYR A 321 14.26 4.16 30.57
CA TYR A 321 15.10 5.25 30.09
C TYR A 321 14.97 5.40 28.57
N THR A 322 14.57 6.58 28.10
CA THR A 322 14.54 6.89 26.66
C THR A 322 15.88 7.49 26.25
N LEU A 323 16.62 6.77 25.41
CA LEU A 323 17.90 7.24 24.87
C LEU A 323 17.68 8.17 23.68
N ARG A 324 16.69 7.86 22.84
CA ARG A 324 16.32 8.64 21.65
C ARG A 324 14.83 8.53 21.40
N GLU A 325 14.13 9.66 21.36
CA GLU A 325 12.78 9.67 20.83
C GLU A 325 12.82 9.52 19.30
N PRO A 326 11.86 8.79 18.69
CA PRO A 326 11.78 8.70 17.24
C PRO A 326 11.58 10.11 16.70
N LYS A 327 12.55 10.63 15.95
CA LYS A 327 12.34 11.88 15.23
C LYS A 327 11.42 11.55 14.05
N PRO A 328 10.39 12.36 13.75
CA PRO A 328 9.79 12.27 12.42
C PRO A 328 10.92 12.38 11.38
N PRO A 329 10.81 11.70 10.22
CA PRO A 329 11.82 11.81 9.17
C PRO A 329 12.17 13.28 9.02
N ALA A 330 13.47 13.58 9.10
CA ALA A 330 13.91 14.96 9.06
C ALA A 330 13.28 15.59 7.83
N ALA A 331 12.50 16.66 8.02
CA ALA A 331 12.14 17.52 6.91
C ALA A 331 13.45 17.80 6.17
N SER A 332 13.44 17.65 4.83
CA SER A 332 14.55 18.07 3.98
C SER A 332 15.12 19.37 4.54
N PRO A 333 16.45 19.48 4.69
CA PRO A 333 17.05 20.62 5.37
C PRO A 333 16.47 21.91 4.80
N PRO A 334 16.15 22.88 5.65
CA PRO A 334 15.38 24.05 5.23
C PRO A 334 16.14 24.77 4.10
N PRO A 335 15.46 25.31 3.08
CA PRO A 335 16.03 26.47 2.41
C PRO A 335 16.32 27.49 3.52
N SER A 336 17.54 28.02 3.52
CA SER A 336 17.98 28.94 4.57
C SER A 336 17.01 30.12 4.71
N ASP A 337 16.79 30.53 5.96
CA ASP A 337 16.10 31.75 6.43
C ASP A 337 14.54 31.75 6.48
N PRO A 338 13.94 32.60 7.35
CA PRO A 338 12.79 32.27 8.19
C PRO A 338 11.46 32.32 7.46
N SER A 339 10.51 31.53 7.98
CA SER A 339 9.11 31.46 7.59
C SER A 339 8.45 32.83 7.42
N PRO A 340 7.68 33.06 6.35
CA PRO A 340 6.65 34.07 6.39
C PRO A 340 5.53 33.58 7.33
N THR A 341 5.33 34.35 8.39
CA THR A 341 4.18 34.28 9.30
C THR A 341 2.91 34.48 8.47
N ALA A 342 1.95 33.55 8.52
CA ALA A 342 0.51 33.55 8.15
C ALA A 342 -0.18 34.70 7.35
N GLY A 343 0.53 35.63 6.72
CA GLY A 343 0.03 36.79 6.00
C GLY A 343 0.41 36.80 4.51
N GLU A 344 1.01 35.73 4.01
CA GLU A 344 1.48 35.61 2.60
C GLU A 344 1.05 34.27 1.97
N LEU A 345 -0.21 33.86 2.16
CA LEU A 345 -0.86 32.87 1.30
C LEU A 345 -2.01 33.59 0.60
N GLU A 346 -2.06 33.61 -0.74
CA GLU A 346 -3.10 34.30 -1.55
C GLU A 346 -4.47 33.59 -1.52
N ILE A 347 -4.83 32.95 -0.41
CA ILE A 347 -6.13 32.31 -0.21
C ILE A 347 -7.08 33.33 0.43
N GLU A 348 -7.79 34.07 -0.41
CA GLU A 348 -8.69 35.14 0.01
C GLU A 348 -10.07 34.63 0.40
N SER A 349 -10.50 33.46 -0.08
CA SER A 349 -11.87 33.00 0.13
C SER A 349 -12.08 32.45 1.54
N SER A 350 -13.26 32.70 2.10
CA SER A 350 -13.61 32.19 3.43
C SER A 350 -13.58 30.67 3.49
N PHE A 351 -13.92 29.99 2.39
CA PHE A 351 -13.88 28.54 2.31
C PHE A 351 -12.44 28.01 2.16
N GLY A 352 -11.61 28.69 1.39
CA GLY A 352 -10.18 28.38 1.29
C GLY A 352 -9.47 28.49 2.63
N GLN A 353 -9.80 29.50 3.44
CA GLN A 353 -9.31 29.61 4.82
C GLN A 353 -9.76 28.45 5.71
N THR A 354 -10.98 27.93 5.52
CA THR A 354 -11.45 26.72 6.21
C THR A 354 -10.65 25.48 5.79
N ALA A 355 -10.37 25.31 4.49
CA ALA A 355 -9.55 24.22 3.98
C ALA A 355 -8.11 24.28 4.51
N LEU A 356 -7.50 25.47 4.53
CA LEU A 356 -6.18 25.72 5.12
C LEU A 356 -6.13 25.35 6.60
N LYS A 357 -7.13 25.80 7.37
CA LYS A 357 -7.23 25.49 8.79
C LYS A 357 -7.36 23.98 9.00
N TRP A 358 -8.23 23.32 8.24
CA TRP A 358 -8.39 21.87 8.31
C TRP A 358 -7.07 21.14 8.01
N ALA A 359 -6.35 21.52 6.95
CA ALA A 359 -5.08 20.89 6.60
C ALA A 359 -4.02 21.04 7.71
N ARG A 360 -3.93 22.25 8.31
CA ARG A 360 -3.06 22.52 9.46
C ARG A 360 -3.44 21.71 10.70
N GLU A 361 -4.74 21.58 10.99
CA GLU A 361 -5.24 20.75 12.10
C GLU A 361 -4.94 19.27 11.91
N GLN A 362 -4.89 18.80 10.65
CA GLN A 362 -4.41 17.46 10.29
C GLN A 362 -2.86 17.36 10.28
N GLY A 363 -2.15 18.41 10.67
CA GLY A 363 -0.70 18.43 10.82
C GLY A 363 0.08 18.75 9.54
N ALA A 364 -0.55 19.31 8.51
CA ALA A 364 0.15 19.73 7.31
C ALA A 364 0.97 21.00 7.53
N ASN A 365 2.16 21.04 6.94
CA ASN A 365 2.82 22.29 6.62
C ASN A 365 2.30 22.79 5.28
N VAL A 366 1.82 24.04 5.23
CA VAL A 366 1.17 24.57 4.03
C VAL A 366 2.06 25.59 3.35
N THR A 367 2.31 25.40 2.05
CA THR A 367 3.02 26.34 1.18
C THR A 367 2.10 26.79 0.05
N ASP A 368 2.31 28.04 -0.40
CA ASP A 368 1.63 28.54 -1.60
C ASP A 368 2.16 27.79 -2.83
N ASP A 369 1.30 27.59 -3.82
CA ASP A 369 1.71 27.12 -5.14
C ASP A 369 1.13 28.06 -6.20
N TYR A 370 2.00 28.68 -6.99
CA TYR A 370 1.64 29.80 -7.87
C TYR A 370 1.21 29.36 -9.28
N ALA A 371 0.86 28.08 -9.48
CA ALA A 371 0.80 27.49 -10.83
C ALA A 371 -0.61 27.17 -11.39
N SER A 372 -1.68 27.20 -10.59
CA SER A 372 -3.01 26.77 -11.05
C SER A 372 -4.01 27.88 -11.35
N PRO A 373 -5.08 27.57 -12.13
CA PRO A 373 -6.23 28.45 -12.29
C PRO A 373 -7.17 28.49 -11.07
N PHE A 374 -6.99 27.63 -10.07
CA PHE A 374 -7.82 27.58 -8.86
C PHE A 374 -7.15 28.27 -7.67
N GLU A 375 -7.94 28.57 -6.64
CA GLU A 375 -7.40 28.83 -5.31
C GLU A 375 -6.86 27.51 -4.75
N GLU A 376 -5.57 27.48 -4.40
CA GLU A 376 -4.88 26.24 -4.06
C GLU A 376 -3.74 26.43 -3.08
N PHE A 377 -3.26 25.32 -2.54
CA PHE A 377 -2.07 25.28 -1.71
C PHE A 377 -1.49 23.87 -1.72
N THR A 378 -0.20 23.75 -1.43
CA THR A 378 0.42 22.46 -1.15
C THR A 378 0.41 22.18 0.35
N ALA A 379 -0.16 21.04 0.75
CA ALA A 379 -0.16 20.55 2.12
C ALA A 379 0.82 19.37 2.27
N ALA A 380 1.99 19.64 2.84
CA ALA A 380 2.99 18.63 3.15
C ALA A 380 2.69 17.99 4.51
N TYR A 381 2.23 16.73 4.50
CA TYR A 381 2.12 15.89 5.69
C TYR A 381 3.40 15.07 5.89
N PRO A 382 3.66 14.54 7.10
CA PRO A 382 4.87 13.76 7.37
C PRO A 382 5.10 12.52 6.49
N ASN A 383 4.06 12.03 5.81
CA ASN A 383 4.09 10.80 5.03
C ASN A 383 3.56 10.95 3.59
N GLN A 384 3.09 12.14 3.22
CA GLN A 384 2.48 12.40 1.92
C GLN A 384 2.37 13.90 1.68
N THR A 385 2.59 14.34 0.45
CA THR A 385 2.37 15.72 0.01
C THR A 385 1.08 15.76 -0.80
N HIS A 386 0.17 16.65 -0.42
CA HIS A 386 -1.09 16.85 -1.11
C HIS A 386 -1.06 18.17 -1.86
N HIS A 387 -1.47 18.15 -3.12
CA HIS A 387 -1.92 19.34 -3.81
C HIS A 387 -3.37 19.60 -3.45
N CYS A 388 -3.69 20.73 -2.85
CA CYS A 388 -5.03 21.04 -2.37
C CYS A 388 -5.69 22.08 -3.28
N VAL A 389 -6.79 21.70 -3.94
CA VAL A 389 -7.57 22.57 -4.82
C VAL A 389 -8.90 22.90 -4.16
N ILE A 390 -9.28 24.18 -4.15
CA ILE A 390 -10.54 24.66 -3.60
C ILE A 390 -11.53 24.91 -4.74
N LEU A 391 -12.65 24.17 -4.75
CA LEU A 391 -13.72 24.32 -5.74
C LEU A 391 -15.04 24.66 -5.06
N THR A 392 -15.55 25.85 -5.36
CA THR A 392 -16.87 26.33 -4.89
C THR A 392 -17.81 26.66 -6.05
N ASP A 393 -17.27 26.97 -7.23
CA ASP A 393 -18.08 27.28 -8.41
C ASP A 393 -18.61 26.00 -9.07
N PRO A 394 -19.93 25.74 -9.10
CA PRO A 394 -20.48 24.59 -9.81
C PRO A 394 -20.23 24.63 -11.32
N ALA A 395 -19.84 25.77 -11.89
CA ALA A 395 -19.50 25.95 -13.30
C ALA A 395 -17.99 25.82 -13.61
N PHE A 396 -17.14 25.42 -12.65
CA PHE A 396 -15.70 25.29 -12.86
C PHE A 396 -15.32 24.54 -14.15
N ILE A 397 -14.21 24.95 -14.76
CA ILE A 397 -13.71 24.38 -16.01
C ILE A 397 -13.11 23.00 -15.72
N ARG A 398 -13.78 21.95 -16.20
CA ARG A 398 -13.40 20.56 -15.93
C ARG A 398 -12.02 20.19 -16.46
N GLY A 399 -11.65 20.76 -17.61
CA GLY A 399 -10.33 20.53 -18.21
C GLY A 399 -9.18 21.02 -17.33
N ASP A 400 -9.40 22.07 -16.54
CA ASP A 400 -8.38 22.58 -15.62
C ASP A 400 -8.17 21.62 -14.44
N LEU A 401 -9.25 21.05 -13.89
CA LEU A 401 -9.14 20.03 -12.84
C LEU A 401 -8.44 18.76 -13.37
N VAL A 402 -8.73 18.33 -14.60
CA VAL A 402 -8.04 17.20 -15.25
C VAL A 402 -6.56 17.52 -15.47
N ALA A 403 -6.23 18.76 -15.88
CA ALA A 403 -4.85 19.19 -16.07
C ALA A 403 -4.06 19.10 -14.75
N VAL A 404 -4.60 19.68 -13.67
CA VAL A 404 -3.97 19.61 -12.34
C VAL A 404 -3.79 18.16 -11.90
N ALA A 405 -4.82 17.33 -12.02
CA ALA A 405 -4.71 15.90 -11.68
C ALA A 405 -3.69 15.15 -12.54
N THR A 406 -3.49 15.55 -13.79
CA THR A 406 -2.47 14.97 -14.70
C THR A 406 -1.07 15.30 -14.21
N ASP A 407 -0.85 16.56 -13.85
CA ASP A 407 0.43 17.05 -13.33
C ASP A 407 0.77 16.33 -12.01
N ILE A 408 -0.22 16.10 -11.14
CA ILE A 408 -0.03 15.34 -9.89
C ILE A 408 0.26 13.87 -10.16
N HIS A 409 -0.48 13.22 -11.06
CA HIS A 409 -0.24 11.81 -11.39
C HIS A 409 1.15 11.56 -11.98
N GLN A 410 1.74 12.57 -12.65
CA GLN A 410 3.10 12.52 -13.19
C GLN A 410 4.16 13.10 -12.24
N SER A 411 3.76 13.66 -11.10
CA SER A 411 4.67 14.29 -10.15
C SER A 411 5.47 13.25 -9.37
N SER A 412 6.76 13.52 -9.20
CA SER A 412 7.63 12.74 -8.31
C SER A 412 7.69 13.32 -6.88
N THR A 413 7.10 14.50 -6.66
CA THR A 413 7.19 15.23 -5.38
C THR A 413 5.85 15.41 -4.68
N ILE A 414 4.74 15.20 -5.38
CA ILE A 414 3.38 15.31 -4.85
C ILE A 414 2.72 13.93 -4.91
N ASP A 415 2.24 13.45 -3.77
CA ASP A 415 1.70 12.10 -3.65
C ASP A 415 0.22 12.02 -4.02
N ARG A 416 -0.55 13.09 -3.76
CA ARG A 416 -2.02 13.08 -3.90
C ARG A 416 -2.60 14.43 -4.29
N LEU A 417 -3.78 14.40 -4.91
CA LEU A 417 -4.65 15.55 -5.12
C LEU A 417 -5.80 15.52 -4.09
N THR A 418 -6.03 16.62 -3.38
CA THR A 418 -7.16 16.78 -2.46
C THR A 418 -8.02 17.94 -2.93
N VAL A 419 -9.27 17.66 -3.29
CA VAL A 419 -10.23 18.66 -3.79
C VAL A 419 -11.21 19.00 -2.68
N PHE A 420 -11.17 20.23 -2.18
CA PHE A 420 -12.13 20.73 -1.19
C PHE A 420 -13.34 21.33 -1.89
N THR A 421 -14.53 20.96 -1.42
CA THR A 421 -15.81 21.42 -1.96
C THR A 421 -16.78 21.78 -0.85
N ASP A 422 -17.62 22.77 -1.10
CA ASP A 422 -18.59 23.32 -0.15
C ASP A 422 -20.02 22.82 -0.38
N THR A 423 -20.29 22.18 -1.52
CA THR A 423 -21.61 21.66 -1.88
C THR A 423 -21.52 20.28 -2.53
N THR A 424 -22.58 19.49 -2.34
CA THR A 424 -22.71 18.15 -2.93
C THR A 424 -22.64 18.17 -4.46
N ASP A 425 -23.20 19.20 -5.11
CA ASP A 425 -23.20 19.33 -6.57
C ASP A 425 -21.78 19.53 -7.12
N VAL A 426 -20.98 20.37 -6.46
CA VAL A 426 -19.57 20.60 -6.83
C VAL A 426 -18.75 19.33 -6.55
N ALA A 427 -18.92 18.70 -5.38
CA ALA A 427 -18.26 17.45 -5.02
C ALA A 427 -18.52 16.33 -6.03
N SER A 428 -19.79 16.15 -6.42
CA SER A 428 -20.22 15.18 -7.42
C SER A 428 -19.59 15.45 -8.77
N ARG A 429 -19.60 16.71 -9.22
CA ARG A 429 -19.00 17.11 -10.50
C ARG A 429 -17.49 16.93 -10.51
N ALA A 430 -16.78 17.28 -9.44
CA ALA A 430 -15.33 17.09 -9.30
C ALA A 430 -14.95 15.61 -9.30
N ARG A 431 -15.63 14.79 -8.50
CA ARG A 431 -15.39 13.34 -8.43
C ARG A 431 -15.65 12.67 -9.78
N ASN A 432 -16.76 13.01 -10.45
CA ASN A 432 -17.06 12.50 -11.78
C ASN A 432 -15.98 12.89 -12.80
N CYS A 433 -15.40 14.07 -12.69
CA CYS A 433 -14.30 14.53 -13.55
C CYS A 433 -13.04 13.68 -13.37
N LEU A 434 -12.66 13.37 -12.12
CA LEU A 434 -11.49 12.54 -11.81
C LEU A 434 -11.70 11.08 -12.21
N GLN A 435 -12.92 10.57 -12.06
CA GLN A 435 -13.29 9.21 -12.45
C GLN A 435 -13.45 9.03 -13.97
N ARG A 436 -13.94 10.08 -14.66
CA ARG A 436 -14.16 10.12 -16.11
C ARG A 436 -13.54 11.41 -16.67
N PRO A 437 -12.22 11.43 -16.93
CA PRO A 437 -11.49 12.64 -17.34
C PRO A 437 -11.75 13.05 -18.81
N PHE A 438 -12.95 12.80 -19.31
CA PHE A 438 -13.41 13.07 -20.67
C PHE A 438 -14.90 13.44 -20.68
N ILE A 439 -15.34 14.15 -21.73
CA ILE A 439 -16.70 14.70 -21.84
C ILE A 439 -17.72 13.58 -22.10
N ARG A 440 -17.47 12.79 -23.13
CA ARG A 440 -18.37 11.73 -23.61
C ARG A 440 -17.60 10.72 -24.45
N THR A 441 -18.14 9.52 -24.45
CA THR A 441 -17.63 8.37 -25.18
C THR A 441 -18.69 7.85 -26.16
N ASP A 442 -18.39 7.87 -27.46
CA ASP A 442 -19.18 7.19 -28.51
C ASP A 442 -18.31 6.11 -29.19
N ASP A 443 -18.75 5.55 -30.34
CA ASP A 443 -18.20 4.41 -31.11
C ASP A 443 -16.73 4.55 -31.60
N GLY A 444 -15.77 4.77 -30.70
CA GLY A 444 -14.34 4.90 -31.01
C GLY A 444 -13.72 6.26 -30.71
N LYS A 445 -14.49 7.23 -30.19
CA LYS A 445 -14.02 8.59 -29.91
C LYS A 445 -14.07 8.90 -28.42
N THR A 446 -12.93 9.27 -27.84
CA THR A 446 -12.85 9.81 -26.48
C THR A 446 -12.66 11.32 -26.56
N ARG A 447 -13.74 12.08 -26.33
CA ARG A 447 -13.71 13.55 -26.42
C ARG A 447 -13.14 14.14 -25.13
N LEU A 448 -12.05 14.89 -25.25
CA LEU A 448 -11.35 15.49 -24.11
C LEU A 448 -11.97 16.83 -23.71
N TYR A 449 -11.80 17.19 -22.44
CA TYR A 449 -12.06 18.56 -21.99
C TYR A 449 -11.00 19.52 -22.55
N THR A 450 -11.37 20.79 -22.71
CA THR A 450 -10.42 21.88 -22.98
C THR A 450 -10.01 22.57 -21.69
N LYS A 451 -8.75 22.96 -21.58
CA LYS A 451 -8.23 23.80 -20.49
C LYS A 451 -8.58 25.27 -20.74
N SER A 452 -8.62 26.07 -19.68
CA SER A 452 -8.59 27.51 -19.81
C SER A 452 -7.23 27.97 -20.33
N MET A 453 -7.21 29.09 -21.04
CA MET A 453 -5.99 29.73 -21.50
C MET A 453 -5.91 31.10 -20.83
N ARG A 454 -4.88 31.32 -20.00
CA ARG A 454 -4.55 32.68 -19.55
C ARG A 454 -4.05 33.44 -20.77
N LEU A 455 -4.81 34.44 -21.22
CA LEU A 455 -4.41 35.27 -22.36
C LEU A 455 -3.06 35.94 -22.03
N PRO A 456 -1.99 35.67 -22.81
CA PRO A 456 -0.71 36.31 -22.58
C PRO A 456 -0.81 37.83 -22.73
N LYS A 457 0.07 38.58 -22.05
CA LYS A 457 0.12 40.07 -22.11
C LYS A 457 0.21 40.59 -23.56
N THR A 458 0.81 39.80 -24.45
CA THR A 458 0.77 39.96 -25.89
C THR A 458 -0.13 38.87 -26.46
N LEU A 459 -1.26 39.25 -27.07
CA LEU A 459 -2.13 38.31 -27.75
C LEU A 459 -1.37 37.79 -28.97
N ASP A 460 -0.90 36.54 -28.92
CA ASP A 460 -0.40 35.74 -30.03
C ASP A 460 -0.92 34.32 -29.77
N ALA A 461 -2.07 33.97 -30.36
CA ALA A 461 -2.81 32.75 -30.01
C ALA A 461 -3.45 32.06 -31.23
N PRO A 462 -3.53 30.71 -31.23
CA PRO A 462 -4.15 29.97 -32.32
C PRO A 462 -5.66 30.18 -32.32
N VAL A 463 -6.23 30.38 -33.52
CA VAL A 463 -7.66 30.50 -33.75
C VAL A 463 -8.11 29.59 -34.88
N HIS A 464 -9.36 29.16 -34.81
CA HIS A 464 -10.04 28.49 -35.91
C HIS A 464 -11.18 29.36 -36.44
N ARG A 465 -11.57 29.13 -37.69
CA ARG A 465 -12.64 29.89 -38.32
C ARG A 465 -14.02 29.34 -37.95
N LEU A 466 -14.95 30.23 -37.61
CA LEU A 466 -16.37 29.94 -37.40
C LEU A 466 -17.10 29.70 -38.74
N PRO A 467 -18.25 28.99 -38.75
CA PRO A 467 -19.00 28.44 -37.62
C PRO A 467 -18.61 26.99 -37.28
N ALA A 468 -17.45 26.50 -37.74
CA ALA A 468 -17.06 25.13 -37.53
C ALA A 468 -16.83 24.84 -36.04
N THR A 469 -17.53 23.84 -35.50
CA THR A 469 -17.32 23.37 -34.13
C THR A 469 -15.95 22.70 -34.00
N SER A 470 -15.32 22.84 -32.85
CA SER A 470 -14.03 22.21 -32.55
C SER A 470 -14.12 21.20 -31.42
N GLU A 471 -13.34 20.12 -31.51
CA GLU A 471 -13.21 19.14 -30.43
C GLU A 471 -11.85 18.44 -30.45
N TRP A 472 -11.37 18.05 -29.27
CA TRP A 472 -10.19 17.22 -29.10
C TRP A 472 -10.60 15.77 -28.87
N ILE A 473 -9.99 14.85 -29.62
CA ILE A 473 -10.25 13.42 -29.53
C ILE A 473 -8.95 12.68 -29.22
N LEU A 474 -8.99 11.83 -28.20
CA LEU A 474 -7.95 10.83 -27.95
C LEU A 474 -8.41 9.49 -28.50
N THR A 475 -7.61 8.92 -29.39
CA THR A 475 -7.94 7.66 -30.07
C THR A 475 -7.49 6.43 -29.27
N PRO A 476 -8.06 5.24 -29.52
CA PRO A 476 -7.62 3.99 -28.88
C PRO A 476 -6.17 3.60 -29.21
N THR A 477 -5.58 4.18 -30.26
CA THR A 477 -4.16 3.99 -30.62
C THR A 477 -3.22 4.92 -29.86
N GLY A 478 -3.75 5.94 -29.17
CA GLY A 478 -2.97 6.92 -28.43
C GLY A 478 -2.70 8.22 -29.18
N ASP A 479 -3.27 8.41 -30.38
CA ASP A 479 -3.12 9.65 -31.12
C ASP A 479 -4.09 10.72 -30.60
N LEU A 480 -3.58 11.95 -30.44
CA LEU A 480 -4.35 13.15 -30.13
C LEU A 480 -4.75 13.85 -31.43
N GLU A 481 -6.05 14.05 -31.63
CA GLU A 481 -6.60 14.67 -32.83
C GLU A 481 -7.40 15.93 -32.50
N TYR A 482 -7.17 16.99 -33.26
CA TYR A 482 -8.04 18.17 -33.26
C TYR A 482 -8.98 18.11 -34.47
N HIS A 483 -10.29 18.11 -34.19
CA HIS A 483 -11.32 18.07 -35.21
C HIS A 483 -11.96 19.46 -35.35
N GLN A 484 -12.07 19.95 -36.58
CA GLN A 484 -12.80 21.17 -36.91
C GLN A 484 -13.89 20.83 -37.94
N GLY A 485 -15.16 21.03 -37.57
CA GLY A 485 -16.30 20.67 -38.42
C GLY A 485 -16.33 19.19 -38.82
N GLY A 486 -15.81 18.30 -37.97
CA GLY A 486 -15.74 16.85 -38.20
C GLY A 486 -14.54 16.37 -39.04
N THR A 487 -13.65 17.26 -39.45
CA THR A 487 -12.40 16.91 -40.16
C THR A 487 -11.20 17.04 -39.23
N VAL A 488 -10.25 16.10 -39.33
CA VAL A 488 -8.98 16.17 -38.58
C VAL A 488 -8.12 17.30 -39.15
N SER A 489 -7.98 18.39 -38.39
CA SER A 489 -7.14 19.53 -38.74
C SER A 489 -5.72 19.39 -38.19
N ALA A 490 -5.52 18.61 -37.11
CA ALA A 490 -4.21 18.25 -36.59
C ALA A 490 -4.23 16.86 -35.95
N ARG A 491 -3.10 16.14 -36.05
CA ARG A 491 -2.83 14.88 -35.37
C ARG A 491 -1.43 14.93 -34.77
N ALA A 492 -1.30 14.55 -33.51
CA ALA A 492 -0.08 14.67 -32.73
C ALA A 492 0.03 13.57 -31.66
N SER A 493 1.22 13.45 -31.06
CA SER A 493 1.39 12.71 -29.82
C SER A 493 0.70 13.43 -28.66
N PRO A 494 0.17 12.73 -27.65
CA PRO A 494 -0.38 13.37 -26.43
C PRO A 494 0.66 14.18 -25.65
N ASP A 495 1.95 13.87 -25.82
CA ASP A 495 3.07 14.55 -25.16
C ASP A 495 3.58 15.79 -25.94
N ASP A 496 3.06 16.03 -27.16
CA ASP A 496 3.47 17.19 -27.95
C ASP A 496 2.94 18.49 -27.33
N THR A 497 3.76 19.55 -27.36
CA THR A 497 3.34 20.84 -26.80
C THR A 497 2.23 21.49 -27.62
N PHE A 498 1.36 22.24 -26.96
CA PHE A 498 0.24 22.91 -27.64
C PHE A 498 0.68 23.84 -28.77
N GLU A 499 1.82 24.52 -28.61
CA GLU A 499 2.44 25.36 -29.63
C GLU A 499 2.88 24.54 -30.86
N THR A 500 3.42 23.34 -30.63
CA THR A 500 3.85 22.43 -31.70
C THR A 500 2.65 21.93 -32.49
N ILE A 501 1.59 21.53 -31.79
CA ILE A 501 0.35 21.02 -32.41
C ILE A 501 -0.33 22.12 -33.23
N THR A 502 -0.34 23.36 -32.72
CA THR A 502 -1.05 24.48 -33.34
C THR A 502 -0.20 25.35 -34.26
N ALA A 503 1.05 24.99 -34.52
CA ALA A 503 1.97 25.76 -35.37
C ALA A 503 1.42 26.02 -36.79
N GLY A 504 0.57 25.12 -37.31
CA GLY A 504 -0.07 25.27 -38.63
C GLY A 504 -1.36 26.09 -38.65
N PHE A 505 -1.87 26.50 -37.49
CA PHE A 505 -3.18 27.14 -37.36
C PHE A 505 -3.08 28.65 -37.60
N PRO A 506 -4.15 29.30 -38.08
CA PRO A 506 -4.23 30.75 -38.06
C PRO A 506 -3.93 31.31 -36.66
N GLN A 507 -3.10 32.34 -36.59
CA GLN A 507 -2.69 32.98 -35.34
C GLN A 507 -3.31 34.37 -35.28
N VAL A 508 -4.05 34.68 -34.21
CA VAL A 508 -4.50 36.03 -33.93
C VAL A 508 -3.44 36.76 -33.12
N SER A 509 -3.12 37.98 -33.54
CA SER A 509 -2.21 38.87 -32.84
C SER A 509 -2.85 40.23 -32.58
N HIS A 510 -2.53 40.88 -31.46
CA HIS A 510 -2.96 42.26 -31.18
C HIS A 510 -1.75 43.21 -31.11
N ARG A 511 -1.61 44.07 -32.12
CA ARG A 511 -0.53 45.05 -32.24
C ARG A 511 -1.08 46.37 -32.77
N ASP A 512 -0.58 47.49 -32.23
CA ASP A 512 -0.97 48.84 -32.65
C ASP A 512 -2.49 49.12 -32.63
N GLY A 513 -3.22 48.47 -31.71
CA GLY A 513 -4.68 48.60 -31.59
C GLY A 513 -5.48 47.84 -32.66
N LEU A 514 -4.82 46.97 -33.43
CA LEU A 514 -5.44 46.16 -34.48
C LEU A 514 -5.29 44.67 -34.18
N PHE A 515 -6.33 43.91 -34.53
CA PHE A 515 -6.34 42.46 -34.46
C PHE A 515 -5.96 41.91 -35.84
N THR A 516 -4.85 41.18 -35.92
CA THR A 516 -4.36 40.60 -37.18
C THR A 516 -4.37 39.09 -37.08
N VAL A 517 -5.17 38.42 -37.91
CA VAL A 517 -5.17 36.97 -38.08
C VAL A 517 -4.23 36.62 -39.23
N THR A 518 -3.16 35.91 -38.94
CA THR A 518 -2.15 35.47 -39.92
C THR A 518 -2.23 33.96 -40.10
N LYS A 519 -2.31 33.51 -41.35
CA LYS A 519 -2.28 32.08 -41.66
C LYS A 519 -0.83 31.64 -41.95
N PRO A 520 -0.24 30.73 -41.15
CA PRO A 520 1.19 30.39 -41.28
C PRO A 520 1.55 29.76 -42.63
N SER A 521 0.62 29.02 -43.25
CA SER A 521 0.89 28.28 -44.49
C SER A 521 1.19 29.15 -45.71
N ASP A 522 0.61 30.35 -45.78
CA ASP A 522 0.68 31.24 -46.95
C ASP A 522 0.99 32.69 -46.58
N GLY A 523 1.09 33.01 -45.29
CA GLY A 523 1.32 34.36 -44.78
C GLY A 523 0.13 35.30 -44.99
N ALA A 524 -1.04 34.80 -45.39
CA ALA A 524 -2.21 35.64 -45.61
C ALA A 524 -2.66 36.29 -44.29
N GLN A 525 -2.92 37.59 -44.34
CA GLN A 525 -3.33 38.38 -43.18
C GLN A 525 -4.74 38.93 -43.37
N ARG A 526 -5.52 38.93 -42.29
CA ARG A 526 -6.77 39.68 -42.17
C ARG A 526 -6.68 40.60 -40.96
N ILE A 527 -7.06 41.86 -41.16
CA ILE A 527 -6.91 42.91 -40.15
C ILE A 527 -8.30 43.39 -39.74
N TYR A 528 -8.53 43.44 -38.44
CA TYR A 528 -9.76 43.84 -37.78
C TYR A 528 -9.49 45.01 -36.84
N LYS A 529 -10.43 45.97 -36.77
CA LYS A 529 -10.31 47.15 -35.91
C LYS A 529 -10.76 46.90 -34.48
N THR A 530 -11.58 45.88 -34.25
CA THR A 530 -12.13 45.53 -32.93
C THR A 530 -11.98 44.04 -32.69
N ASN A 531 -11.95 43.64 -31.41
CA ASN A 531 -12.00 42.23 -31.02
C ASN A 531 -13.32 41.58 -31.50
N GLU A 532 -14.45 42.25 -31.35
CA GLU A 532 -15.79 41.77 -31.73
C GLU A 532 -15.81 41.34 -33.21
N SER A 533 -15.35 42.20 -34.11
CA SER A 533 -15.32 41.88 -35.55
C SER A 533 -14.37 40.72 -35.90
N CYS A 534 -13.29 40.56 -35.14
CA CYS A 534 -12.40 39.41 -35.29
C CYS A 534 -13.06 38.11 -34.79
N PHE A 535 -13.69 38.15 -33.62
CA PHE A 535 -14.29 36.98 -32.97
C PHE A 535 -15.71 36.65 -33.45
N GLU A 536 -16.30 37.46 -34.34
CA GLU A 536 -17.44 37.08 -35.18
C GLU A 536 -17.04 36.04 -36.26
N GLU A 537 -15.78 36.05 -36.70
CA GLU A 537 -15.27 35.13 -37.73
C GLU A 537 -14.38 34.01 -37.18
N PHE A 538 -13.78 34.21 -36.01
CA PHE A 538 -12.78 33.31 -35.44
C PHE A 538 -13.07 33.01 -33.98
N GLU A 539 -12.63 31.84 -33.52
CA GLU A 539 -12.68 31.41 -32.13
C GLU A 539 -11.32 30.89 -31.70
N PHE A 540 -10.96 31.07 -30.43
CA PHE A 540 -9.70 30.54 -29.90
C PHE A 540 -9.67 29.02 -29.94
N VAL A 541 -8.51 28.47 -30.29
CA VAL A 541 -8.21 27.06 -30.06
C VAL A 541 -7.73 26.95 -28.63
N TYR A 542 -8.42 26.16 -27.81
CA TYR A 542 -8.02 25.89 -26.44
C TYR A 542 -7.23 24.58 -26.33
N PRO A 543 -6.23 24.50 -25.45
CA PRO A 543 -5.46 23.27 -25.26
C PRO A 543 -6.33 22.13 -24.69
N PRO A 544 -6.08 20.87 -25.08
CA PRO A 544 -6.77 19.72 -24.51
C PRO A 544 -6.25 19.40 -23.11
N ALA A 545 -7.14 18.95 -22.23
CA ALA A 545 -6.79 18.29 -20.98
C ALA A 545 -6.61 16.79 -21.25
N VAL A 546 -5.36 16.39 -21.51
CA VAL A 546 -4.97 15.00 -21.77
C VAL A 546 -4.68 14.32 -20.42
N PRO A 547 -5.49 13.33 -19.98
CA PRO A 547 -5.24 12.64 -18.73
C PRO A 547 -4.10 11.61 -18.87
N SER A 548 -3.27 11.50 -17.84
CA SER A 548 -2.23 10.47 -17.73
C SER A 548 -2.72 9.16 -17.10
N TRP A 549 -4.01 9.08 -16.73
CA TRP A 549 -4.66 7.89 -16.18
C TRP A 549 -5.95 7.57 -16.94
N LEU A 550 -6.45 6.33 -16.79
CA LEU A 550 -7.77 5.92 -17.29
C LEU A 550 -8.75 5.63 -16.15
N VAL A 551 -8.44 4.64 -15.31
CA VAL A 551 -9.35 4.16 -14.24
C VAL A 551 -8.97 4.63 -12.84
N ASP A 552 -7.70 5.01 -12.63
CA ASP A 552 -7.10 5.19 -11.30
C ASP A 552 -7.17 6.62 -10.73
N GLY A 553 -8.02 7.49 -11.30
CA GLY A 553 -8.10 8.89 -10.87
C GLY A 553 -8.37 9.05 -9.38
N LEU A 554 -9.17 8.14 -8.80
CA LEU A 554 -9.50 8.15 -7.37
C LEU A 554 -8.48 7.39 -6.49
N ALA A 555 -7.46 6.76 -7.08
CA ALA A 555 -6.37 6.13 -6.31
C ALA A 555 -5.45 7.21 -5.71
N PHE A 556 -5.18 8.28 -6.47
CA PHE A 556 -4.33 9.39 -6.06
C PHE A 556 -5.10 10.69 -5.76
N ALA A 557 -6.37 10.82 -6.17
CA ALA A 557 -7.19 11.98 -5.86
C ALA A 557 -8.32 11.68 -4.87
N THR A 558 -8.60 12.62 -3.96
CA THR A 558 -9.69 12.54 -2.99
C THR A 558 -10.53 13.83 -3.05
N VAL A 559 -11.85 13.70 -3.02
CA VAL A 559 -12.78 14.84 -2.97
C VAL A 559 -13.38 14.92 -1.57
N LEU A 560 -13.19 16.06 -0.90
CA LEU A 560 -13.71 16.35 0.42
C LEU A 560 -14.90 17.30 0.31
N LEU A 561 -16.00 16.95 0.98
CA LEU A 561 -17.18 17.80 1.14
C LEU A 561 -17.20 18.37 2.55
N HIS A 562 -17.36 19.68 2.63
CA HIS A 562 -17.65 20.38 3.86
C HIS A 562 -19.17 20.49 4.06
N ASP A 563 -19.71 19.74 5.02
CA ASP A 563 -21.11 19.79 5.45
C ASP A 563 -21.19 20.35 6.87
N GLY A 564 -21.58 21.62 6.99
CA GLY A 564 -21.70 22.33 8.26
C GLY A 564 -20.34 22.50 8.96
N ASP A 565 -20.11 21.74 10.03
CA ASP A 565 -18.87 21.77 10.83
C ASP A 565 -17.92 20.60 10.50
N THR A 566 -18.27 19.76 9.52
CA THR A 566 -17.53 18.53 9.22
C THR A 566 -16.98 18.54 7.80
N VAL A 567 -15.70 18.17 7.67
CA VAL A 567 -15.07 17.86 6.37
C VAL A 567 -14.93 16.35 6.29
N SER A 568 -15.51 15.74 5.26
CA SER A 568 -15.47 14.29 5.03
C SER A 568 -15.29 13.96 3.56
N GLU A 569 -14.82 12.74 3.25
CA GLU A 569 -14.72 12.30 1.87
C GLU A 569 -16.10 12.17 1.23
N TYR A 570 -16.27 12.78 0.06
CA TYR A 570 -17.49 12.65 -0.72
C TYR A 570 -17.52 11.28 -1.42
N GLN A 571 -18.33 10.38 -0.88
CA GLN A 571 -18.62 9.09 -1.48
C GLN A 571 -20.07 9.03 -1.94
N PRO A 572 -20.34 9.04 -3.26
CA PRO A 572 -21.69 8.82 -3.76
C PRO A 572 -22.04 7.33 -3.63
N ASN A 573 -23.24 7.04 -3.13
CA ASN A 573 -23.79 5.70 -3.24
C ASN A 573 -24.14 5.44 -4.71
N ALA A 574 -23.41 4.56 -5.39
CA ALA A 574 -23.80 4.13 -6.72
C ALA A 574 -25.14 3.37 -6.63
N GLU A 575 -26.04 3.56 -7.61
CA GLU A 575 -27.37 2.91 -7.58
C GLU A 575 -27.28 1.38 -7.51
N TRP A 576 -26.21 0.80 -8.07
CA TRP A 576 -25.93 -0.64 -8.03
C TRP A 576 -25.28 -1.09 -6.72
N ASP A 577 -24.75 -0.18 -5.91
CA ASP A 577 -24.03 -0.46 -4.66
C ASP A 577 -24.99 -0.62 -3.47
N ALA A 578 -26.03 -1.45 -3.66
CA ALA A 578 -26.98 -1.79 -2.61
C ALA A 578 -26.64 -3.19 -2.04
N PRO A 579 -26.47 -3.36 -0.71
CA PRO A 579 -26.02 -4.60 -0.03
C PRO A 579 -26.89 -5.86 -0.23
N ARG A 580 -27.91 -5.81 -1.09
CA ARG A 580 -28.89 -6.89 -1.32
C ARG A 580 -29.07 -7.26 -2.80
N LEU A 581 -28.33 -6.65 -3.71
CA LEU A 581 -28.41 -6.97 -5.14
C LEU A 581 -27.47 -8.13 -5.46
N THR A 582 -28.03 -9.32 -5.74
CA THR A 582 -27.27 -10.49 -6.23
C THR A 582 -26.59 -10.25 -7.57
N THR A 583 -26.90 -9.14 -8.24
CA THR A 583 -26.34 -8.72 -9.53
C THR A 583 -25.36 -7.55 -9.43
N ARG A 584 -25.02 -7.08 -8.22
CA ARG A 584 -24.18 -5.89 -7.96
C ARG A 584 -22.93 -5.88 -8.83
N ASP A 585 -22.07 -6.89 -8.70
CA ASP A 585 -20.78 -6.97 -9.40
C ASP A 585 -20.94 -7.02 -10.92
N ARG A 586 -22.01 -7.64 -11.41
CA ARG A 586 -22.31 -7.70 -12.85
C ARG A 586 -22.72 -6.34 -13.40
N VAL A 587 -23.53 -5.58 -12.66
CA VAL A 587 -23.95 -4.23 -13.06
C VAL A 587 -22.74 -3.28 -13.00
N ALA A 588 -21.93 -3.37 -11.95
CA ALA A 588 -20.68 -2.65 -11.82
C ALA A 588 -19.72 -2.95 -12.98
N ALA A 589 -19.53 -4.22 -13.34
CA ALA A 589 -18.73 -4.62 -14.49
C ALA A 589 -19.28 -4.07 -15.83
N THR A 590 -20.61 -4.01 -15.98
CA THR A 590 -21.24 -3.44 -17.18
C THR A 590 -20.93 -1.95 -17.31
N GLU A 591 -21.06 -1.19 -16.21
CA GLU A 591 -20.71 0.22 -16.16
C GLU A 591 -19.22 0.46 -16.45
N PHE A 592 -18.35 -0.37 -15.86
CA PHE A 592 -16.91 -0.32 -16.08
C PHE A 592 -16.55 -0.51 -17.56
N PHE A 593 -17.06 -1.57 -18.20
CA PHE A 593 -16.80 -1.81 -19.62
C PHE A 593 -17.33 -0.68 -20.51
N ALA A 594 -18.55 -0.19 -20.23
CA ALA A 594 -19.13 0.93 -20.96
C ALA A 594 -18.27 2.21 -20.82
N THR A 595 -17.72 2.44 -19.64
CA THR A 595 -16.95 3.66 -19.34
C THR A 595 -15.54 3.62 -19.90
N TYR A 596 -14.80 2.52 -19.76
CA TYR A 596 -13.34 2.51 -19.98
C TYR A 596 -12.86 1.69 -21.18
N THR A 597 -13.75 0.96 -21.85
CA THR A 597 -13.37 0.15 -23.02
C THR A 597 -14.19 0.52 -24.26
N VAL A 598 -13.68 0.17 -25.43
CA VAL A 598 -14.34 0.36 -26.72
C VAL A 598 -14.22 -0.88 -27.59
N ALA A 599 -15.13 -1.04 -28.55
CA ALA A 599 -15.04 -2.11 -29.53
C ALA A 599 -13.86 -1.86 -30.49
N ASP A 600 -13.08 -2.89 -30.74
CA ASP A 600 -11.97 -2.87 -31.69
C ASP A 600 -11.83 -4.29 -32.26
N PRO A 601 -12.15 -4.54 -33.54
CA PRO A 601 -12.20 -5.88 -34.10
C PRO A 601 -10.82 -6.58 -34.14
N ASP A 602 -9.73 -5.81 -34.08
CA ASP A 602 -8.37 -6.28 -34.30
C ASP A 602 -7.58 -6.42 -32.98
N ARG A 603 -8.15 -5.98 -31.85
CA ARG A 603 -7.52 -6.04 -30.52
C ARG A 603 -8.34 -6.84 -29.51
N SER A 604 -7.66 -7.28 -28.47
CA SER A 604 -8.24 -7.99 -27.33
C SER A 604 -7.63 -7.48 -26.04
N LEU A 605 -8.42 -7.47 -24.96
CA LEU A 605 -7.93 -7.21 -23.61
C LEU A 605 -7.70 -8.54 -22.88
N THR A 606 -6.67 -8.64 -22.04
CA THR A 606 -6.55 -9.81 -21.17
C THR A 606 -7.51 -9.67 -19.99
N TYR A 607 -8.01 -10.80 -19.50
CA TYR A 607 -8.86 -10.85 -18.32
C TYR A 607 -8.12 -10.32 -17.08
N ALA A 608 -6.83 -10.63 -16.93
CA ALA A 608 -6.04 -10.21 -15.78
C ALA A 608 -5.87 -8.67 -15.70
N ASP A 609 -5.63 -8.02 -16.84
CA ASP A 609 -5.51 -6.55 -16.90
C ASP A 609 -6.85 -5.89 -16.56
N VAL A 610 -7.94 -6.44 -17.08
CA VAL A 610 -9.30 -5.94 -16.82
C VAL A 610 -9.71 -6.16 -15.38
N GLU A 611 -9.41 -7.32 -14.79
CA GLU A 611 -9.71 -7.61 -13.39
C GLU A 611 -8.96 -6.68 -12.45
N THR A 612 -7.67 -6.44 -12.71
CA THR A 612 -6.84 -5.52 -11.91
C THR A 612 -7.41 -4.10 -11.95
N ALA A 613 -7.69 -3.59 -13.15
CA ALA A 613 -8.27 -2.26 -13.34
C ALA A 613 -9.69 -2.15 -12.73
N PHE A 614 -10.50 -3.21 -12.85
CA PHE A 614 -11.84 -3.27 -12.28
C PHE A 614 -11.80 -3.25 -10.75
N ILE A 615 -10.92 -4.02 -10.12
CA ILE A 615 -10.77 -4.05 -8.65
C ILE A 615 -10.29 -2.69 -8.13
N SER A 616 -9.32 -2.05 -8.81
CA SER A 616 -8.86 -0.71 -8.47
C SER A 616 -10.02 0.28 -8.50
N TRP A 617 -10.74 0.33 -9.62
CA TRP A 617 -11.91 1.19 -9.79
C TRP A 617 -12.99 0.91 -8.73
N LEU A 618 -13.32 -0.37 -8.49
CA LEU A 618 -14.37 -0.81 -7.57
C LEU A 618 -14.07 -0.39 -6.13
N ARG A 619 -12.80 -0.43 -5.69
CA ARG A 619 -12.39 -0.05 -4.33
C ARG A 619 -12.73 1.40 -3.98
N HIS A 620 -12.84 2.25 -5.00
CA HIS A 620 -13.20 3.66 -4.84
C HIS A 620 -14.69 3.94 -5.13
N GLN A 621 -15.47 2.91 -5.45
CA GLN A 621 -16.93 3.01 -5.64
C GLN A 621 -17.76 2.44 -4.48
N THR A 622 -17.16 1.65 -3.57
CA THR A 622 -17.88 0.95 -2.48
C THR A 622 -17.15 1.06 -1.15
N GLU A 623 -17.93 1.12 -0.06
CA GLU A 623 -17.44 0.99 1.32
C GLU A 623 -17.29 -0.47 1.80
N GLU A 624 -17.94 -1.43 1.12
CA GLU A 624 -17.86 -2.85 1.47
C GLU A 624 -16.51 -3.49 1.10
N PRO A 625 -16.04 -4.50 1.88
CA PRO A 625 -14.85 -5.27 1.55
C PRO A 625 -14.94 -5.92 0.16
N ILE A 626 -13.88 -5.76 -0.62
CA ILE A 626 -13.72 -6.48 -1.90
C ILE A 626 -13.24 -7.89 -1.59
N ASP A 627 -14.16 -8.85 -1.58
CA ASP A 627 -13.87 -10.26 -1.38
C ASP A 627 -14.54 -11.11 -2.48
N GLY A 628 -13.77 -11.94 -3.19
CA GLY A 628 -14.32 -12.92 -4.13
C GLY A 628 -13.58 -13.05 -5.46
N ASN A 629 -14.12 -13.91 -6.33
CA ASN A 629 -13.65 -14.13 -7.69
C ASN A 629 -14.61 -13.40 -8.66
N PHE A 630 -14.13 -12.36 -9.33
CA PHE A 630 -14.95 -11.52 -10.22
C PHE A 630 -15.13 -12.10 -11.63
N SER A 631 -14.55 -13.28 -11.92
CA SER A 631 -14.52 -13.85 -13.26
C SER A 631 -15.88 -14.09 -13.85
N VAL A 632 -16.83 -14.58 -13.04
CA VAL A 632 -18.20 -14.81 -13.51
C VAL A 632 -18.90 -13.50 -13.84
N SER A 633 -18.75 -12.47 -13.01
CA SER A 633 -19.37 -11.16 -13.19
C SER A 633 -18.79 -10.43 -14.39
N LEU A 634 -17.46 -10.35 -14.51
CA LEU A 634 -16.78 -9.72 -15.64
C LEU A 634 -17.07 -10.43 -16.96
N LYS A 635 -16.99 -11.77 -17.01
CA LYS A 635 -17.27 -12.53 -18.24
C LYS A 635 -18.74 -12.47 -18.65
N SER A 636 -19.66 -12.40 -17.69
CA SER A 636 -21.10 -12.28 -17.98
C SER A 636 -21.53 -10.86 -18.39
N ALA A 637 -20.84 -9.84 -17.89
CA ALA A 637 -21.05 -8.44 -18.25
C ALA A 637 -20.29 -8.03 -19.52
N PHE A 638 -19.39 -8.88 -20.02
CA PHE A 638 -18.57 -8.57 -21.18
C PHE A 638 -19.46 -8.30 -22.41
N PRO A 639 -19.37 -7.12 -23.05
CA PRO A 639 -20.24 -6.73 -24.16
C PRO A 639 -19.91 -7.41 -25.50
N GLY A 640 -18.85 -8.23 -25.57
CA GLY A 640 -18.47 -9.01 -26.75
C GLY A 640 -18.82 -10.51 -26.64
N THR A 641 -18.51 -11.27 -27.69
CA THR A 641 -18.68 -12.73 -27.68
C THR A 641 -17.43 -13.40 -27.16
N LEU A 642 -17.53 -14.17 -26.08
CA LEU A 642 -16.43 -15.00 -25.59
C LEU A 642 -16.41 -16.35 -26.33
N PRO A 643 -15.24 -16.80 -26.84
CA PRO A 643 -15.14 -18.11 -27.48
C PRO A 643 -15.37 -19.26 -26.48
N SER A 644 -15.05 -19.05 -25.20
CA SER A 644 -15.41 -19.97 -24.11
C SER A 644 -15.49 -19.23 -22.77
N LYS A 645 -16.12 -19.85 -21.76
CA LYS A 645 -16.11 -19.34 -20.36
C LYS A 645 -14.70 -19.36 -19.73
N HIS A 646 -13.76 -20.09 -20.31
CA HIS A 646 -12.36 -20.18 -19.88
C HIS A 646 -11.44 -19.30 -20.72
N SER A 647 -11.98 -18.43 -21.58
CA SER A 647 -11.16 -17.46 -22.31
C SER A 647 -10.49 -16.52 -21.33
N ASP A 648 -9.17 -16.41 -21.45
CA ASP A 648 -8.37 -15.38 -20.78
C ASP A 648 -8.32 -14.09 -21.62
N ASP A 649 -8.77 -14.14 -22.88
CA ASP A 649 -8.88 -12.99 -23.76
C ASP A 649 -10.33 -12.52 -23.91
N LEU A 650 -10.51 -11.21 -23.73
CA LEU A 650 -11.72 -10.44 -23.97
C LEU A 650 -11.66 -9.85 -25.38
N GLN A 651 -12.03 -10.67 -26.37
CA GLN A 651 -11.86 -10.35 -27.79
C GLN A 651 -12.68 -9.16 -28.27
N LYS A 652 -12.17 -8.51 -29.32
CA LYS A 652 -12.82 -7.42 -30.05
C LYS A 652 -13.03 -6.15 -29.23
N ARG A 653 -12.16 -5.91 -28.25
CA ARG A 653 -12.16 -4.71 -27.41
C ARG A 653 -10.75 -4.28 -27.06
N THR A 654 -10.63 -2.99 -26.78
CA THR A 654 -9.42 -2.33 -26.28
C THR A 654 -9.80 -1.29 -25.23
N TRP A 655 -8.82 -0.82 -24.46
CA TRP A 655 -8.96 0.37 -23.63
C TRP A 655 -9.26 1.58 -24.50
N ARG A 656 -10.04 2.54 -23.98
CA ARG A 656 -10.47 3.72 -24.74
C ARG A 656 -9.31 4.58 -25.24
N TYR A 657 -8.21 4.55 -24.52
CA TYR A 657 -6.93 5.10 -24.92
C TYR A 657 -5.85 4.34 -24.15
N PRO A 658 -4.62 4.26 -24.67
CA PRO A 658 -3.50 3.76 -23.91
C PRO A 658 -3.25 4.69 -22.71
N SER A 659 -3.35 4.14 -21.52
CA SER A 659 -2.76 4.72 -20.31
C SER A 659 -1.84 3.64 -19.74
N GLU A 660 -0.67 4.01 -19.22
CA GLU A 660 0.16 3.03 -18.51
C GLU A 660 -0.70 2.34 -17.44
N PRO A 661 -0.76 0.99 -17.41
CA PRO A 661 -1.38 0.32 -16.29
C PRO A 661 -0.57 0.66 -15.04
N ALA A 662 -1.26 1.04 -13.96
CA ALA A 662 -0.66 1.30 -12.66
C ALA A 662 0.38 0.21 -12.34
N GLN A 663 1.65 0.61 -12.22
CA GLN A 663 2.68 -0.29 -11.73
C GLN A 663 2.30 -0.68 -10.30
N GLY A 664 1.96 -1.96 -10.12
CA GLY A 664 1.38 -2.51 -8.88
C GLY A 664 2.34 -2.60 -7.69
#